data_AF-A0A414L862-F1
#
_entry.id   AF-A0A414L862-F1
#
_cell.length_a   1.000
_cell.length_b   1.000
_cell.length_c   1.000
_cell.angle_alpha   90.00
_cell.angle_beta   90.00
_cell.angle_gamma   90.00
#
_symmetry.space_group_name_H-M   'P 1'
#
loop_
_entity.id
_entity.type
_entity.pdbx_description
1 polymer ?
#
loop_
_entity_poly.entity_id
_entity_poly.type
_entity_poly.pdbx_seq_one_letter_code
_entity_poly.pdbx_strand_id
1 'polypeptide(L)'
;MNTKIKRWFFKTCPKSGRIVGINKKNVVLKICFPLFGLAALIWFLIRVVPKPSRIEYPCQQIAAPIAFSFVAFISSTLVGFGTWKRFKLLWHSRRFYMGLSVLAVGILLSGTLYIMSVDNSLMGQVIRKQIDNGTDMGRFVPIDAPNTPMGVARGIHPGRVAWAHDPKAAAWDGKRGLYSDPDNNSQTRVDDMMEGVIIALTRQNTIDKAWDELFRTFNYKKGKGAIKYKKGEKIAIKINLNDNGGTNIIDATPQSVYSLLHQLVDIMKVPQNCITVYDAQRRGISAVYDYVQPVYPNVNYQNWGGFVPDVIRYSSEITDAGARSLAHAAYEADYMINMALMKRHSEPTDKWRDSAGQTAITATGKNQFGSIGNVPPLHLSIRDWSSFRGMGTYNSIVDLMAHERIGGNTLVYLVDAMYVNPKHNGKAVRFQLPPFNNGWTSSFLASNDQVAIESVVLDFIYSELPLCANADNFLHEAANIGNPPSGIAYIGKEQGSLGVHEHWNNPTHRMYSRNLGTGKGIELYRVPLNEKRPAIEYFYADENALHYKTSHAEEVRLNGKRLEDAEGIIPLSISKTTEFDLKTLANGKVTSSQRVVVRRLENIEICQAKDMERQGSASLNEDGSVEFKGEKGSSEGSVSWKVNIPHKGEYYLVVSYAGGNPVPSYLYINGEKISENIGYLATFGEKRREFVFPVALAKGTNELRLEHPGRRSNRIYTVNIAKEIK
;
A
#
# COMPACT_ATOMS: atom_id res chain seq x y z
N MET A 1 14.01 -45.29 -13.57
CA MET A 1 13.96 -45.82 -12.18
C MET A 1 12.94 -46.95 -12.11
N ASN A 2 13.33 -48.14 -11.64
CA ASN A 2 12.48 -49.34 -11.62
C ASN A 2 11.16 -49.06 -10.84
N THR A 3 10.00 -49.39 -11.40
CA THR A 3 8.67 -49.01 -10.87
C THR A 3 8.39 -49.55 -9.46
N LYS A 4 9.06 -50.65 -9.07
CA LYS A 4 9.06 -51.19 -7.70
C LYS A 4 9.81 -50.29 -6.70
N ILE A 5 10.98 -49.77 -7.07
CA ILE A 5 11.80 -48.89 -6.21
C ILE A 5 11.08 -47.55 -5.97
N LYS A 6 10.41 -47.01 -6.99
CA LYS A 6 9.65 -45.75 -6.86
C LYS A 6 8.52 -45.84 -5.83
N ARG A 7 7.82 -46.98 -5.75
CA ARG A 7 6.75 -47.23 -4.76
C ARG A 7 7.29 -47.48 -3.35
N TRP A 8 8.55 -47.90 -3.21
CA TRP A 8 9.17 -48.08 -1.90
C TRP A 8 9.40 -46.75 -1.18
N PHE A 9 9.90 -45.74 -1.89
CA PHE A 9 10.26 -44.45 -1.29
C PHE A 9 9.13 -43.41 -1.32
N PHE A 10 8.27 -43.47 -2.34
CA PHE A 10 7.28 -42.42 -2.60
C PHE A 10 5.86 -42.97 -2.70
N LYS A 11 4.91 -42.23 -2.12
CA LYS A 11 3.49 -42.38 -2.42
C LYS A 11 3.25 -41.80 -3.81
N THR A 12 2.72 -42.60 -4.72
CA THR A 12 2.42 -42.17 -6.09
C THR A 12 0.91 -42.17 -6.33
N CYS A 13 0.41 -41.14 -7.03
CA CYS A 13 -0.99 -41.07 -7.43
C CYS A 13 -1.33 -42.26 -8.35
N PRO A 14 -2.40 -43.06 -8.06
CA PRO A 14 -2.75 -44.22 -8.87
C PRO A 14 -3.12 -43.88 -10.32
N LYS A 15 -3.71 -42.70 -10.54
CA LYS A 15 -4.15 -42.23 -11.87
C LYS A 15 -3.05 -41.60 -12.72
N SER A 16 -2.10 -40.88 -12.12
CA SER A 16 -1.10 -40.07 -12.85
C SER A 16 0.36 -40.52 -12.69
N GLY A 17 0.65 -41.47 -11.78
CA GLY A 17 2.00 -41.95 -11.51
C GLY A 17 2.96 -40.91 -10.89
N ARG A 18 2.47 -39.70 -10.59
CA ARG A 18 3.22 -38.60 -9.96
C ARG A 18 3.43 -38.85 -8.47
N ILE A 19 4.57 -38.40 -7.95
CA ILE A 19 4.91 -38.51 -6.52
C ILE A 19 4.07 -37.48 -5.76
N VAL A 20 3.23 -37.96 -4.85
CA VAL A 20 2.30 -37.15 -4.04
C VAL A 20 2.67 -37.13 -2.55
N GLY A 21 3.77 -37.78 -2.18
CA GLY A 21 4.32 -37.74 -0.83
C GLY A 21 5.35 -38.84 -0.59
N ILE A 22 5.90 -38.90 0.62
CA ILE A 22 6.86 -39.91 1.05
C ILE A 22 6.12 -41.05 1.76
N ASN A 23 6.52 -42.30 1.51
CA ASN A 23 5.91 -43.47 2.17
C ASN A 23 6.49 -43.67 3.59
N LYS A 24 5.97 -42.90 4.55
CA LYS A 24 6.41 -42.91 5.97
C LYS A 24 6.28 -44.26 6.70
N LYS A 25 5.53 -45.24 6.15
CA LYS A 25 5.34 -46.58 6.76
C LYS A 25 6.43 -47.58 6.37
N ASN A 26 7.34 -47.25 5.45
CA ASN A 26 8.34 -48.20 4.95
C ASN A 26 9.58 -48.25 5.86
N VAL A 27 9.89 -49.44 6.39
CA VAL A 27 11.04 -49.70 7.26
C VAL A 27 12.38 -49.42 6.54
N VAL A 28 12.42 -49.63 5.22
CA VAL A 28 13.59 -49.33 4.38
C VAL A 28 13.98 -47.85 4.47
N LEU A 29 13.01 -46.93 4.58
CA LEU A 29 13.26 -45.49 4.70
C LEU A 29 13.89 -45.13 6.06
N LYS A 30 13.58 -45.89 7.12
CA LYS A 30 14.19 -45.72 8.46
C LYS A 30 15.62 -46.26 8.50
N ILE A 31 15.89 -47.35 7.78
CA ILE A 31 17.23 -47.95 7.68
C ILE A 31 18.15 -47.14 6.75
N CYS A 32 17.60 -46.55 5.68
CA CYS A 32 18.39 -45.73 4.75
C CYS A 32 18.58 -44.28 5.23
N PHE A 33 17.86 -43.80 6.25
CA PHE A 33 17.96 -42.43 6.75
C PHE A 33 19.37 -42.03 7.20
N PRO A 34 20.12 -42.87 7.95
CA PRO A 34 21.53 -42.59 8.27
C PRO A 34 22.43 -42.52 7.03
N LEU A 35 22.17 -43.36 6.01
CA LEU A 35 22.96 -43.40 4.78
C LEU A 35 22.71 -42.16 3.92
N PHE A 36 21.46 -41.70 3.81
CA PHE A 36 21.13 -40.45 3.11
C PHE A 36 21.64 -39.22 3.85
N GLY A 37 21.55 -39.21 5.19
CA GLY A 37 22.12 -38.18 6.05
C GLY A 37 23.63 -38.04 5.90
N LEU A 38 24.34 -39.17 5.92
CA LEU A 38 25.79 -39.24 5.72
C LEU A 38 26.18 -38.79 4.30
N ALA A 39 25.45 -39.23 3.28
CA ALA A 39 25.71 -38.81 1.90
C ALA A 39 25.50 -37.29 1.71
N ALA A 40 24.46 -36.72 2.34
CA ALA A 40 24.21 -35.28 2.35
C ALA A 40 25.34 -34.52 3.08
N LEU A 41 25.80 -35.02 4.22
CA LEU A 41 26.92 -34.44 4.97
C LEU A 41 28.23 -34.46 4.16
N ILE A 42 28.58 -35.60 3.57
CA ILE A 42 29.78 -35.73 2.73
C ILE A 42 29.71 -34.78 1.54
N TRP A 43 28.56 -34.72 0.86
CA TRP A 43 28.38 -33.81 -0.26
C TRP A 43 28.45 -32.34 0.14
N PHE A 44 27.85 -31.98 1.28
CA PHE A 44 27.92 -30.63 1.85
C PHE A 44 29.36 -30.24 2.18
N LEU A 45 30.11 -31.11 2.86
CA LEU A 45 31.51 -30.85 3.21
C LEU A 45 32.39 -30.70 1.96
N ILE A 46 32.25 -31.60 0.97
CA ILE A 46 33.02 -31.55 -0.29
C ILE A 46 32.74 -30.26 -1.06
N ARG A 47 31.51 -29.75 -1.04
CA ARG A 47 31.13 -28.58 -1.84
C ARG A 47 31.38 -27.26 -1.12
N VAL A 48 31.08 -27.18 0.17
CA VAL A 48 31.04 -25.93 0.94
C VAL A 48 32.37 -25.64 1.63
N VAL A 49 33.10 -26.63 2.16
CA VAL A 49 34.40 -26.38 2.83
C VAL A 49 35.44 -25.73 1.90
N PRO A 50 35.62 -26.19 0.64
CA PRO A 50 36.58 -25.57 -0.27
C PRO A 50 36.16 -24.16 -0.76
N LYS A 51 34.86 -23.83 -0.69
CA LYS A 51 34.33 -22.52 -1.07
C LYS A 51 33.02 -22.22 -0.31
N PRO A 52 33.09 -21.53 0.85
CA PRO A 52 31.95 -21.33 1.74
C PRO A 52 30.73 -20.66 1.11
N SER A 53 30.94 -19.80 0.10
CA SER A 53 29.85 -19.13 -0.63
C SER A 53 28.89 -20.08 -1.36
N ARG A 54 29.25 -21.36 -1.53
CA ARG A 54 28.39 -22.37 -2.19
C ARG A 54 27.24 -22.85 -1.31
N ILE A 55 27.19 -22.46 -0.05
CA ILE A 55 26.07 -22.75 0.86
C ILE A 55 24.74 -22.16 0.34
N GLU A 56 24.82 -21.07 -0.43
CA GLU A 56 23.67 -20.39 -1.03
C GLU A 56 23.06 -21.14 -2.23
N TYR A 57 23.71 -22.21 -2.73
CA TYR A 57 23.17 -22.97 -3.85
C TYR A 57 21.91 -23.73 -3.45
N PRO A 58 20.86 -23.78 -4.29
CA PRO A 58 19.59 -24.45 -3.95
C PRO A 58 19.77 -25.92 -3.55
N CYS A 59 20.74 -26.61 -4.16
CA CYS A 59 21.04 -28.00 -3.85
C CYS A 59 21.73 -28.17 -2.47
N GLN A 60 22.50 -27.18 -2.02
CA GLN A 60 23.14 -27.16 -0.71
C GLN A 60 22.17 -26.71 0.39
N GLN A 61 21.24 -25.81 0.08
CA GLN A 61 20.15 -25.43 1.00
C GLN A 61 19.21 -26.61 1.31
N ILE A 62 19.06 -27.58 0.41
CA ILE A 62 18.32 -28.83 0.66
C ILE A 62 19.19 -29.84 1.41
N ALA A 63 20.48 -29.95 1.07
CA ALA A 63 21.39 -30.92 1.69
C ALA A 63 21.75 -30.56 3.14
N ALA A 64 21.86 -29.27 3.46
CA ALA A 64 22.30 -28.78 4.77
C ALA A 64 21.39 -29.25 5.93
N PRO A 65 20.05 -29.05 5.89
CA PRO A 65 19.17 -29.55 6.95
C PRO A 65 19.28 -31.07 7.12
N ILE A 66 19.36 -31.83 6.02
CA ILE A 66 19.47 -33.29 6.04
C ILE A 66 20.80 -33.74 6.69
N ALA A 67 21.90 -33.04 6.38
CA ALA A 67 23.21 -33.28 6.97
C ALA A 67 23.23 -32.96 8.48
N PHE A 68 22.63 -31.83 8.90
CA PHE A 68 22.58 -31.44 10.30
C PHE A 68 21.66 -32.33 11.14
N SER A 69 20.51 -32.77 10.59
CA SER A 69 19.65 -33.77 11.24
C SER A 69 20.40 -35.08 11.49
N PHE A 70 21.27 -35.49 10.55
CA PHE A 70 22.12 -36.67 10.73
C PHE A 70 23.18 -36.48 11.82
N VAL A 71 23.85 -35.33 11.88
CA VAL A 71 24.81 -35.02 12.94
C VAL A 71 24.14 -35.00 14.32
N ALA A 72 22.95 -34.41 14.42
CA ALA A 72 22.15 -34.40 15.65
C ALA A 72 21.74 -35.82 16.07
N PHE A 73 21.36 -36.67 15.12
CA PHE A 73 21.02 -38.08 15.37
C PHE A 73 22.20 -38.91 15.88
N ILE A 74 23.40 -38.75 15.30
CA ILE A 74 24.60 -39.44 15.77
C ILE A 74 25.01 -38.90 17.16
N SER A 75 24.93 -37.59 17.35
CA SER A 75 25.26 -36.94 18.62
C SER A 75 24.34 -37.40 19.75
N SER A 76 23.03 -37.53 19.51
CA SER A 76 22.09 -38.04 20.52
C SER A 76 22.44 -39.48 20.94
N THR A 77 22.78 -40.33 19.97
CA THR A 77 23.17 -41.73 20.22
C THR A 77 24.47 -41.82 21.03
N LEU A 78 25.48 -41.02 20.68
CA LEU A 78 26.76 -40.99 21.39
C LEU A 78 26.62 -40.43 22.81
N VAL A 79 25.83 -39.37 22.99
CA VAL A 79 25.53 -38.79 24.31
C VAL A 79 24.76 -39.77 25.17
N GLY A 80 23.75 -40.45 24.62
CA GLY A 80 23.00 -41.49 25.33
C GLY A 80 23.89 -42.65 25.78
N PHE A 81 24.77 -43.15 24.90
CA PHE A 81 25.71 -44.21 25.23
C PHE A 81 26.76 -43.79 26.28
N GLY A 82 27.35 -42.60 26.13
CA GLY A 82 28.31 -42.05 27.07
C GLY A 82 27.72 -41.81 28.46
N THR A 83 26.48 -41.31 28.50
CA THR A 83 25.70 -41.13 29.73
C THR A 83 25.48 -42.47 30.43
N TRP A 84 25.05 -43.49 29.68
CA TRP A 84 24.82 -44.83 30.23
C TRP A 84 26.10 -45.47 30.80
N LYS A 85 27.23 -45.33 30.09
CA LYS A 85 28.53 -45.83 30.57
C LYS A 85 28.96 -45.12 31.85
N ARG A 86 28.84 -43.79 31.92
CA ARG A 86 29.16 -43.01 33.13
C ARG A 86 28.22 -43.29 34.29
N PHE A 87 26.93 -43.46 34.02
CA PHE A 87 25.94 -43.87 35.01
C PHE A 87 26.31 -45.22 35.63
N LYS A 88 26.62 -46.25 34.82
CA LYS A 88 27.06 -47.57 35.32
C LYS A 88 28.32 -47.48 36.18
N LEU A 89 29.31 -46.68 35.77
CA LEU A 89 30.55 -46.50 36.55
C LEU A 89 30.27 -45.86 37.92
N LEU A 90 29.42 -44.83 37.97
CA LEU A 90 29.06 -44.14 39.21
C LEU A 90 28.16 -45.00 40.11
N TRP A 91 27.30 -45.83 39.51
CA TRP A 91 26.49 -46.83 40.19
C TRP A 91 27.35 -47.86 40.92
N HIS A 92 28.34 -48.45 40.23
CA HIS A 92 29.28 -49.40 40.84
C HIS A 92 30.19 -48.75 41.89
N SER A 93 30.44 -47.44 41.80
CA SER A 93 31.25 -46.68 42.75
C SER A 93 30.47 -46.19 43.99
N ARG A 94 29.24 -46.68 44.21
CA ARG A 94 28.30 -46.28 45.29
C ARG A 94 27.96 -44.78 45.34
N ARG A 95 28.27 -44.00 44.29
CA ARG A 95 27.94 -42.57 44.16
C ARG A 95 26.59 -42.38 43.46
N PHE A 96 25.56 -42.97 44.06
CA PHE A 96 24.24 -43.14 43.45
C PHE A 96 23.58 -41.82 43.00
N TYR A 97 23.57 -40.80 43.86
CA TYR A 97 22.94 -39.50 43.56
C TYR A 97 23.63 -38.76 42.40
N MET A 98 24.96 -38.82 42.31
CA MET A 98 25.70 -38.29 41.16
C MET A 98 25.46 -39.10 39.87
N GLY A 99 25.25 -40.41 39.99
CA GLY A 99 24.83 -41.25 38.88
C GLY A 99 23.48 -40.80 38.33
N LEU A 100 22.49 -40.60 39.20
CA LEU A 100 21.15 -40.14 38.81
C LEU A 100 21.17 -38.75 38.17
N SER A 101 21.96 -37.81 38.68
CA SER A 101 22.08 -36.48 38.07
C SER A 101 22.67 -36.55 36.66
N VAL A 102 23.70 -37.37 36.45
CA VAL A 102 24.29 -37.60 35.11
C VAL A 102 23.28 -38.26 34.18
N LEU A 103 22.50 -39.22 34.66
CA LEU A 103 21.46 -39.90 33.87
C LEU A 103 20.35 -38.93 33.46
N ALA A 104 19.86 -38.09 34.39
CA ALA A 104 18.82 -37.10 34.11
C ALA A 104 19.28 -36.05 33.09
N VAL A 105 20.47 -35.48 33.28
CA VAL A 105 21.06 -34.50 32.34
C VAL A 105 21.28 -35.15 30.97
N GLY A 106 21.81 -36.37 30.93
CA GLY A 106 22.09 -37.05 29.67
C GLY A 106 20.83 -37.52 28.93
N ILE A 107 19.76 -37.92 29.63
CA ILE A 107 18.46 -38.20 29.02
C ILE A 107 17.88 -36.91 28.42
N LEU A 108 17.97 -35.79 29.14
CA LEU A 108 17.48 -34.51 28.67
C LEU A 108 18.25 -34.05 27.42
N LEU A 109 19.58 -34.06 27.45
CA LEU A 109 20.43 -33.72 26.30
C LEU A 109 20.21 -34.65 25.10
N SER A 110 20.17 -35.96 25.33
CA SER A 110 19.92 -36.95 24.27
C SER A 110 18.51 -36.79 23.68
N GLY A 111 17.52 -36.49 24.52
CA GLY A 111 16.14 -36.23 24.12
C GLY A 111 16.06 -34.98 23.24
N THR A 112 16.69 -33.87 23.66
CA THR A 112 16.75 -32.63 22.87
C THR A 112 17.42 -32.85 21.52
N LEU A 113 18.59 -33.50 21.49
CA LEU A 113 19.31 -33.80 20.25
C LEU A 113 18.53 -34.74 19.32
N TYR A 114 17.79 -35.71 19.88
CA TYR A 114 16.91 -36.58 19.10
C TYR A 114 15.71 -35.82 18.52
N ILE A 115 15.06 -34.96 19.31
CA ILE A 115 13.97 -34.09 18.83
C ILE A 115 14.49 -33.19 17.70
N MET A 116 15.65 -32.55 17.85
CA MET A 116 16.29 -31.76 16.79
C MET A 116 16.62 -32.57 15.52
N SER A 117 16.84 -33.89 15.64
CA SER A 117 17.11 -34.76 14.49
C SER A 117 15.86 -35.17 13.71
N VAL A 118 14.68 -35.17 14.35
CA VAL A 118 13.40 -35.63 13.78
C VAL A 118 12.48 -34.45 13.44
N ASP A 119 12.60 -33.35 14.17
CA ASP A 119 11.83 -32.13 14.01
C ASP A 119 12.63 -31.09 13.22
N ASN A 120 12.39 -31.04 11.91
CA ASN A 120 13.00 -30.06 11.01
C ASN A 120 12.50 -28.62 11.24
N SER A 121 11.54 -28.39 12.13
CA SER A 121 11.00 -27.04 12.41
C SER A 121 12.05 -26.05 12.91
N LEU A 122 13.13 -26.54 13.53
CA LEU A 122 14.22 -25.70 14.04
C LEU A 122 15.31 -25.36 13.00
N MET A 123 15.36 -26.04 11.86
CA MET A 123 16.46 -25.88 10.86
C MET A 123 15.98 -25.75 9.41
N GLY A 124 14.67 -25.76 9.17
CA GLY A 124 14.12 -25.44 7.87
C GLY A 124 12.63 -25.17 8.01
N GLN A 125 12.22 -23.97 7.59
CA GLN A 125 10.87 -23.78 7.05
C GLN A 125 10.72 -24.76 5.87
N VAL A 126 10.39 -26.02 6.19
CA VAL A 126 9.85 -26.94 5.21
C VAL A 126 8.61 -26.24 4.70
N ILE A 127 8.64 -25.87 3.42
CA ILE A 127 7.56 -25.25 2.65
C ILE A 127 6.30 -26.11 2.83
N ARG A 128 5.58 -25.91 3.92
CA ARG A 128 4.20 -26.34 4.06
C ARG A 128 3.44 -25.32 3.26
N LYS A 129 2.74 -25.79 2.22
CA LYS A 129 1.74 -24.97 1.56
C LYS A 129 0.79 -24.48 2.66
N GLN A 130 0.74 -23.17 2.88
CA GLN A 130 -0.19 -22.55 3.81
C GLN A 130 -1.61 -22.82 3.29
N ILE A 131 -2.37 -23.63 4.04
CA ILE A 131 -3.74 -24.03 3.70
C ILE A 131 -4.65 -23.46 4.80
N ASP A 132 -5.13 -22.25 4.58
CA ASP A 132 -5.97 -21.52 5.55
C ASP A 132 -7.47 -21.63 5.23
N ASN A 133 -7.85 -22.20 4.09
CA ASN A 133 -9.27 -22.27 3.71
C ASN A 133 -10.06 -23.09 4.75
N GLY A 134 -11.05 -22.45 5.37
CA GLY A 134 -11.88 -23.03 6.42
C GLY A 134 -11.27 -23.00 7.82
N THR A 135 -10.14 -22.32 8.03
CA THR A 135 -9.59 -22.11 9.38
C THR A 135 -10.25 -20.92 10.08
N ASP A 136 -10.31 -20.99 11.40
CA ASP A 136 -10.72 -19.88 12.26
C ASP A 136 -9.60 -18.82 12.31
N MET A 137 -9.98 -17.55 12.10
CA MET A 137 -9.08 -16.42 12.21
C MET A 137 -8.84 -15.97 13.66
N GLY A 138 -9.65 -16.45 14.60
CA GLY A 138 -9.69 -15.96 15.96
C GLY A 138 -10.06 -14.49 16.05
N ARG A 139 -9.91 -13.92 17.26
CA ARG A 139 -10.18 -12.51 17.54
C ARG A 139 -8.96 -11.86 18.15
N PHE A 140 -8.73 -10.61 17.76
CA PHE A 140 -7.69 -9.80 18.35
C PHE A 140 -8.03 -9.44 19.79
N VAL A 141 -7.06 -9.68 20.67
CA VAL A 141 -6.96 -9.11 22.00
C VAL A 141 -5.49 -8.72 22.14
N PRO A 142 -5.16 -7.44 22.41
CA PRO A 142 -3.79 -7.03 22.67
C PRO A 142 -3.14 -7.91 23.73
N ILE A 143 -1.93 -8.38 23.47
CA ILE A 143 -1.17 -9.16 24.46
C ILE A 143 -0.51 -8.25 25.50
N ASP A 144 -0.25 -6.99 25.11
CA ASP A 144 0.33 -5.98 25.97
C ASP A 144 -0.74 -5.26 26.77
N ALA A 145 -0.36 -4.84 27.97
CA ALA A 145 -1.21 -3.95 28.76
C ALA A 145 -1.30 -2.58 28.08
N PRO A 146 -2.44 -1.87 28.20
CA PRO A 146 -2.54 -0.47 27.80
C PRO A 146 -1.38 0.38 28.31
N ASN A 147 -0.96 1.36 27.51
CA ASN A 147 0.09 2.31 27.85
C ASN A 147 1.48 1.70 28.15
N THR A 148 1.84 0.60 27.49
CA THR A 148 3.16 -0.04 27.59
C THR A 148 3.99 0.16 26.30
N PRO A 149 4.65 1.32 26.12
CA PRO A 149 5.33 1.62 24.87
C PRO A 149 6.54 0.74 24.60
N MET A 150 6.67 0.29 23.36
CA MET A 150 7.83 -0.40 22.81
C MET A 150 8.36 0.28 21.54
N GLY A 151 9.66 0.16 21.31
CA GLY A 151 10.34 0.90 20.25
C GLY A 151 10.69 2.34 20.64
N VAL A 152 11.01 3.16 19.64
CA VAL A 152 11.50 4.53 19.82
C VAL A 152 10.64 5.49 19.01
N ALA A 153 10.00 6.42 19.72
CA ALA A 153 9.14 7.44 19.13
C ALA A 153 9.93 8.37 18.18
N ARG A 154 9.38 8.63 16.99
CA ARG A 154 10.00 9.42 15.90
C ARG A 154 9.21 10.68 15.56
N GLY A 155 9.82 11.60 14.81
CA GLY A 155 9.20 12.83 14.32
C GLY A 155 9.67 14.10 15.02
N ILE A 156 9.21 15.25 14.51
CA ILE A 156 9.51 16.58 15.10
C ILE A 156 8.98 16.64 16.53
N HIS A 157 7.75 16.15 16.73
CA HIS A 157 7.18 15.79 18.02
C HIS A 157 7.19 14.27 18.14
N PRO A 158 8.11 13.67 18.92
CA PRO A 158 8.30 12.23 18.95
C PRO A 158 7.03 11.45 19.28
N GLY A 159 6.60 10.54 18.39
CA GLY A 159 5.44 9.66 18.58
C GLY A 159 4.10 10.34 18.39
N ARG A 160 4.07 11.57 17.88
CA ARG A 160 2.83 12.32 17.66
C ARG A 160 2.06 11.78 16.47
N VAL A 161 0.79 11.49 16.70
CA VAL A 161 -0.23 11.31 15.68
C VAL A 161 -1.23 12.45 15.80
N ALA A 162 -1.20 13.38 14.84
CA ALA A 162 -2.17 14.46 14.78
C ALA A 162 -3.50 13.93 14.23
N TRP A 163 -4.62 14.30 14.86
CA TRP A 163 -5.97 13.88 14.47
C TRP A 163 -6.90 15.09 14.38
N ALA A 164 -7.39 15.36 13.17
CA ALA A 164 -8.43 16.34 12.90
C ALA A 164 -9.76 15.61 12.62
N HIS A 165 -10.86 16.12 13.18
CA HIS A 165 -12.21 15.59 12.99
C HIS A 165 -13.20 16.74 12.85
N ASP A 166 -13.86 16.85 11.69
CA ASP A 166 -14.98 17.75 11.45
C ASP A 166 -16.18 16.92 10.98
N PRO A 167 -17.26 16.81 11.76
CA PRO A 167 -18.40 15.94 11.43
C PRO A 167 -19.11 16.29 10.13
N LYS A 168 -18.92 17.51 9.59
CA LYS A 168 -19.52 17.97 8.33
C LYS A 168 -18.61 17.76 7.12
N ALA A 169 -17.37 17.32 7.31
CA ALA A 169 -16.46 17.13 6.19
C ALA A 169 -16.92 16.02 5.24
N ALA A 170 -17.38 14.88 5.77
CA ALA A 170 -17.99 13.82 4.99
C ALA A 170 -19.51 14.02 5.04
N ALA A 171 -20.11 14.38 3.90
CA ALA A 171 -21.51 14.78 3.81
C ALA A 171 -22.41 13.74 3.14
N TRP A 172 -21.83 12.64 2.64
CA TRP A 172 -22.57 11.61 1.92
C TRP A 172 -23.73 11.02 2.74
N ASP A 173 -24.94 10.97 2.18
CA ASP A 173 -26.10 10.44 2.89
C ASP A 173 -26.08 8.90 3.07
N GLY A 174 -25.17 8.22 2.36
CA GLY A 174 -25.03 6.75 2.35
C GLY A 174 -26.01 6.04 1.40
N LYS A 175 -26.80 6.79 0.62
CA LYS A 175 -27.91 6.30 -0.21
C LYS A 175 -27.79 6.70 -1.68
N ARG A 176 -27.51 7.97 -1.98
CA ARG A 176 -27.50 8.52 -3.34
C ARG A 176 -26.07 8.81 -3.79
N GLY A 177 -25.80 8.59 -5.08
CA GLY A 177 -24.47 8.84 -5.65
C GLY A 177 -23.36 7.97 -5.07
N LEU A 178 -22.14 8.40 -5.32
CA LEU A 178 -20.91 7.83 -4.78
C LEU A 178 -20.38 8.71 -3.64
N TYR A 179 -19.78 8.09 -2.63
CA TYR A 179 -19.06 8.83 -1.58
C TYR A 179 -18.01 9.81 -2.13
N SER A 180 -17.48 9.54 -3.33
CA SER A 180 -16.47 10.33 -4.02
C SER A 180 -17.05 11.47 -4.85
N ASP A 181 -18.37 11.60 -4.95
CA ASP A 181 -18.98 12.68 -5.73
C ASP A 181 -18.63 14.06 -5.14
N PRO A 182 -18.55 15.11 -5.97
CA PRO A 182 -18.12 16.44 -5.54
C PRO A 182 -18.95 17.06 -4.41
N ASP A 183 -20.23 16.72 -4.32
CA ASP A 183 -21.21 17.22 -3.35
C ASP A 183 -21.24 16.42 -2.04
N ASN A 184 -20.53 15.30 -1.99
CA ASN A 184 -20.55 14.37 -0.86
C ASN A 184 -19.41 14.58 0.15
N ASN A 185 -18.48 15.50 -0.11
CA ASN A 185 -17.46 15.93 0.86
C ASN A 185 -17.17 17.43 0.73
N SER A 186 -17.07 18.13 1.86
CA SER A 186 -16.74 19.55 1.89
C SER A 186 -15.26 19.79 1.66
N GLN A 187 -14.94 20.46 0.55
CA GLN A 187 -13.55 20.81 0.23
C GLN A 187 -12.94 21.74 1.28
N THR A 188 -13.64 22.79 1.72
CA THR A 188 -13.10 23.71 2.74
C THR A 188 -12.79 22.98 4.05
N ARG A 189 -13.65 22.07 4.50
CA ARG A 189 -13.44 21.34 5.76
C ARG A 189 -12.30 20.33 5.63
N VAL A 190 -12.20 19.66 4.48
CA VAL A 190 -11.06 18.78 4.17
C VAL A 190 -9.76 19.58 4.15
N ASP A 191 -9.76 20.79 3.59
CA ASP A 191 -8.61 21.70 3.60
C ASP A 191 -8.20 22.11 5.02
N ASP A 192 -9.15 22.54 5.84
CA ASP A 192 -8.89 22.91 7.23
C ASP A 192 -8.34 21.71 8.04
N MET A 193 -8.88 20.50 7.83
CA MET A 193 -8.38 19.28 8.48
C MET A 193 -6.97 18.91 8.02
N MET A 194 -6.71 18.90 6.72
CA MET A 194 -5.40 18.57 6.14
C MET A 194 -4.33 19.58 6.58
N GLU A 195 -4.63 20.88 6.51
CA GLU A 195 -3.75 21.94 7.00
C GLU A 195 -3.47 21.77 8.49
N GLY A 196 -4.53 21.57 9.29
CA GLY A 196 -4.42 21.42 10.73
C GLY A 196 -3.56 20.23 11.17
N VAL A 197 -3.70 19.07 10.54
CA VAL A 197 -2.85 17.90 10.88
C VAL A 197 -1.40 18.12 10.48
N ILE A 198 -1.11 18.75 9.33
CA ILE A 198 0.26 19.03 8.89
C ILE A 198 0.93 20.02 9.83
N ILE A 199 0.25 21.12 10.17
CA ILE A 199 0.75 22.12 11.13
C ILE A 199 1.05 21.47 12.48
N ALA A 200 0.15 20.62 12.97
CA ALA A 200 0.28 19.95 14.27
C ALA A 200 1.47 18.99 14.38
N LEU A 201 2.03 18.52 13.25
CA LEU A 201 3.28 17.75 13.24
C LEU A 201 4.53 18.62 13.48
N THR A 202 4.41 19.94 13.38
CA THR A 202 5.55 20.87 13.36
C THR A 202 5.52 21.83 14.55
N ARG A 203 6.51 22.73 14.64
CA ARG A 203 6.51 23.83 15.62
C ARG A 203 6.02 25.15 15.00
N GLN A 204 5.37 25.07 13.84
CA GLN A 204 4.93 26.24 13.08
C GLN A 204 3.44 26.48 13.25
N ASN A 205 2.99 27.67 12.86
CA ASN A 205 1.59 28.10 12.94
C ASN A 205 0.97 28.39 11.56
N THR A 206 1.74 28.22 10.49
CA THR A 206 1.30 28.45 9.12
C THR A 206 1.75 27.31 8.23
N ILE A 207 0.93 26.96 7.24
CA ILE A 207 1.13 25.76 6.42
C ILE A 207 2.41 25.80 5.57
N ASP A 208 2.79 26.96 5.06
CA ASP A 208 4.05 27.17 4.32
C ASP A 208 5.29 26.85 5.17
N LYS A 209 5.31 27.34 6.41
CA LYS A 209 6.39 27.09 7.35
C LYS A 209 6.40 25.64 7.83
N ALA A 210 5.23 25.03 8.03
CA ALA A 210 5.11 23.64 8.44
C ALA A 210 5.75 22.70 7.40
N TRP A 211 5.41 22.85 6.12
CA TRP A 211 6.06 22.10 5.04
C TRP A 211 7.58 22.35 4.97
N ASP A 212 8.02 23.60 5.13
CA ASP A 212 9.45 23.92 5.20
C ASP A 212 10.18 23.18 6.33
N GLU A 213 9.60 23.12 7.54
CA GLU A 213 10.19 22.39 8.68
C GLU A 213 10.23 20.88 8.42
N LEU A 214 9.16 20.32 7.82
CA LEU A 214 9.10 18.91 7.42
C LEU A 214 10.22 18.57 6.43
N PHE A 215 10.38 19.35 5.35
CA PHE A 215 11.44 19.14 4.37
C PHE A 215 12.84 19.25 5.00
N ARG A 216 13.09 20.29 5.81
CA ARG A 216 14.39 20.46 6.49
C ARG A 216 14.73 19.30 7.40
N THR A 217 13.76 18.87 8.21
CA THR A 217 13.95 17.75 9.16
C THR A 217 14.22 16.46 8.42
N PHE A 218 13.45 16.19 7.36
CA PHE A 218 13.61 14.99 6.55
C PHE A 218 14.93 14.97 5.78
N ASN A 219 15.33 16.10 5.18
CA ASN A 219 16.60 16.23 4.47
C ASN A 219 17.80 16.10 5.42
N TYR A 220 17.70 16.61 6.64
CA TYR A 220 18.72 16.38 7.67
C TYR A 220 18.87 14.88 7.98
N LYS A 221 17.75 14.16 8.18
CA LYS A 221 17.74 12.70 8.39
C LYS A 221 18.35 11.93 7.21
N LYS A 222 18.16 12.42 5.98
CA LYS A 222 18.75 11.86 4.76
C LYS A 222 20.22 12.21 4.53
N GLY A 223 20.85 13.00 5.41
CA GLY A 223 22.23 13.46 5.22
C GLY A 223 22.38 14.57 4.16
N LYS A 224 21.28 15.15 3.66
CA LYS A 224 21.30 16.33 2.76
C LYS A 224 21.47 17.66 3.52
N GLY A 225 21.51 17.63 4.86
CA GLY A 225 21.49 18.81 5.72
C GLY A 225 20.09 19.39 5.90
N ALA A 226 19.95 20.40 6.77
CA ALA A 226 18.66 21.03 7.08
C ALA A 226 18.20 22.03 6.00
N ILE A 227 17.99 21.54 4.78
CA ILE A 227 17.60 22.34 3.61
C ILE A 227 16.12 22.13 3.24
N LYS A 228 15.48 23.17 2.70
CA LYS A 228 14.09 23.11 2.20
C LYS A 228 14.01 22.26 0.91
N TYR A 229 12.80 22.04 0.42
CA TYR A 229 12.56 21.50 -0.93
C TYR A 229 13.35 22.29 -1.98
N LYS A 230 14.01 21.58 -2.90
CA LYS A 230 14.70 22.17 -4.05
C LYS A 230 13.86 21.95 -5.32
N LYS A 231 13.65 23.03 -6.07
CA LYS A 231 12.93 22.97 -7.36
C LYS A 231 13.51 21.88 -8.26
N GLY A 232 12.64 20.99 -8.74
CA GLY A 232 12.99 19.85 -9.59
C GLY A 232 13.04 18.52 -8.86
N GLU A 233 13.10 18.50 -7.52
CA GLU A 233 12.97 17.26 -6.75
C GLU A 233 11.58 16.66 -6.91
N LYS A 234 11.51 15.32 -7.05
CA LYS A 234 10.29 14.57 -7.36
C LYS A 234 9.54 14.17 -6.08
N ILE A 235 8.22 14.34 -6.06
CA ILE A 235 7.33 13.89 -4.98
C ILE A 235 6.39 12.81 -5.50
N ALA A 236 6.43 11.63 -4.89
CA ALA A 236 5.43 10.59 -5.12
C ALA A 236 4.39 10.60 -4.00
N ILE A 237 3.11 10.62 -4.37
CA ILE A 237 1.97 10.55 -3.46
C ILE A 237 1.29 9.19 -3.66
N LYS A 238 1.56 8.24 -2.76
CA LYS A 238 0.90 6.93 -2.77
C LYS A 238 -0.48 7.07 -2.14
N ILE A 239 -1.52 7.06 -2.98
CA ILE A 239 -2.92 7.02 -2.53
C ILE A 239 -3.42 5.58 -2.51
N ASN A 240 -4.44 5.28 -1.71
CA ASN A 240 -5.04 3.95 -1.68
C ASN A 240 -6.19 3.84 -2.69
N LEU A 241 -6.06 2.95 -3.66
CA LEU A 241 -7.08 2.66 -4.67
C LEU A 241 -7.50 1.18 -4.64
N ASN A 242 -7.46 0.54 -3.47
CA ASN A 242 -7.67 -0.90 -3.29
C ASN A 242 -8.92 -1.45 -4.01
N ASP A 243 -9.96 -0.63 -4.15
CA ASP A 243 -11.27 -1.04 -4.63
C ASP A 243 -11.58 -0.57 -6.07
N ASN A 244 -10.59 0.02 -6.74
CA ASN A 244 -10.62 0.44 -8.14
C ASN A 244 -11.71 1.45 -8.51
N GLY A 245 -12.21 2.24 -7.55
CA GLY A 245 -13.12 3.34 -7.76
C GLY A 245 -14.49 2.95 -8.32
N GLY A 246 -15.34 3.94 -8.57
CA GLY A 246 -16.65 3.75 -9.25
C GLY A 246 -17.70 2.97 -8.46
N THR A 247 -17.47 2.72 -7.17
CA THR A 247 -18.41 2.05 -6.26
C THR A 247 -18.41 2.75 -4.90
N ASN A 248 -19.33 2.36 -4.01
CA ASN A 248 -19.34 2.82 -2.61
C ASN A 248 -18.48 1.97 -1.68
N ILE A 249 -17.42 1.38 -2.24
CA ILE A 249 -16.30 0.83 -1.49
C ILE A 249 -15.19 1.87 -1.55
N ILE A 250 -14.71 2.27 -0.37
CA ILE A 250 -13.92 3.49 -0.19
C ILE A 250 -12.50 3.29 -0.69
N ASP A 251 -12.08 4.24 -1.53
CA ASP A 251 -10.72 4.55 -1.95
C ASP A 251 -10.39 5.98 -1.47
N ALA A 252 -9.20 6.49 -1.80
CA ALA A 252 -8.85 7.88 -1.48
C ALA A 252 -9.89 8.86 -2.04
N THR A 253 -10.37 9.77 -1.19
CA THR A 253 -11.36 10.76 -1.60
C THR A 253 -10.74 11.85 -2.50
N PRO A 254 -11.40 12.27 -3.60
CA PRO A 254 -10.84 13.28 -4.51
C PRO A 254 -10.48 14.60 -3.83
N GLN A 255 -11.30 15.03 -2.88
CA GLN A 255 -11.13 16.27 -2.11
C GLN A 255 -9.84 16.27 -1.29
N SER A 256 -9.44 15.10 -0.80
CA SER A 256 -8.23 14.93 0.02
C SER A 256 -6.96 15.00 -0.81
N VAL A 257 -7.00 14.44 -2.03
CA VAL A 257 -5.93 14.59 -3.00
C VAL A 257 -5.83 16.04 -3.48
N TYR A 258 -6.97 16.69 -3.75
CA TYR A 258 -7.01 18.12 -4.07
C TYR A 258 -6.34 18.95 -2.97
N SER A 259 -6.71 18.72 -1.71
CA SER A 259 -6.20 19.48 -0.57
C SER A 259 -4.69 19.38 -0.43
N LEU A 260 -4.14 18.16 -0.55
CA LEU A 260 -2.70 17.96 -0.51
C LEU A 260 -1.99 18.65 -1.69
N LEU A 261 -2.54 18.54 -2.91
CA LEU A 261 -1.97 19.20 -4.08
C LEU A 261 -2.07 20.72 -4.00
N HIS A 262 -3.13 21.28 -3.43
CA HIS A 262 -3.27 22.70 -3.17
C HIS A 262 -2.10 23.20 -2.30
N GLN A 263 -1.81 22.51 -1.20
CA GLN A 263 -0.68 22.87 -0.35
C GLN A 263 0.67 22.74 -1.08
N LEU A 264 0.91 21.66 -1.82
CA LEU A 264 2.19 21.46 -2.51
C LEU A 264 2.40 22.41 -3.70
N VAL A 265 1.37 22.60 -4.53
CA VAL A 265 1.46 23.37 -5.78
C VAL A 265 1.21 24.85 -5.54
N ASP A 266 0.09 25.21 -4.90
CA ASP A 266 -0.30 26.61 -4.78
C ASP A 266 0.44 27.32 -3.65
N ILE A 267 0.75 26.64 -2.55
CA ILE A 267 1.44 27.24 -1.40
C ILE A 267 2.95 27.03 -1.53
N MET A 268 3.40 25.77 -1.62
CA MET A 268 4.82 25.44 -1.66
C MET A 268 5.48 25.61 -3.03
N LYS A 269 4.69 25.93 -4.07
CA LYS A 269 5.17 26.17 -5.44
C LYS A 269 5.98 25.01 -6.03
N VAL A 270 5.67 23.78 -5.60
CA VAL A 270 6.21 22.57 -6.23
C VAL A 270 5.69 22.51 -7.67
N PRO A 271 6.57 22.39 -8.69
CA PRO A 271 6.13 22.22 -10.07
C PRO A 271 5.24 20.97 -10.20
N GLN A 272 4.07 21.13 -10.81
CA GLN A 272 3.10 20.03 -10.95
C GLN A 272 3.70 18.77 -11.59
N ASN A 273 4.56 18.93 -12.60
CA ASN A 273 5.24 17.83 -13.30
C ASN A 273 6.28 17.08 -12.45
N CYS A 274 6.66 17.62 -11.29
CA CYS A 274 7.49 16.93 -10.29
C CYS A 274 6.64 16.09 -9.32
N ILE A 275 5.32 16.12 -9.41
CA ILE A 275 4.42 15.38 -8.53
C ILE A 275 3.80 14.21 -9.30
N THR A 276 3.81 13.03 -8.68
CA THR A 276 3.13 11.84 -9.19
C THR A 276 2.16 11.30 -8.13
N VAL A 277 0.86 11.38 -8.39
CA VAL A 277 -0.18 10.73 -7.58
C VAL A 277 -0.42 9.33 -8.14
N TYR A 278 -0.25 8.28 -7.33
CA TYR A 278 -0.26 6.93 -7.87
C TYR A 278 -0.82 5.84 -6.97
N ASP A 279 -1.30 4.78 -7.62
CA ASP A 279 -1.32 3.39 -7.14
C ASP A 279 -0.99 2.47 -8.34
N ALA A 280 0.16 1.80 -8.29
CA ALA A 280 0.67 1.01 -9.40
C ALA A 280 0.05 -0.39 -9.52
N GLN A 281 -0.77 -0.83 -8.56
CA GLN A 281 -1.49 -2.11 -8.64
C GLN A 281 -2.99 -1.95 -8.92
N ARG A 282 -3.47 -0.70 -8.98
CA ARG A 282 -4.90 -0.41 -9.01
C ARG A 282 -5.25 0.50 -10.17
N ARG A 283 -6.54 0.47 -10.50
CA ARG A 283 -7.10 0.96 -11.76
C ARG A 283 -7.98 2.19 -11.59
N GLY A 284 -8.41 2.44 -10.36
CA GLY A 284 -9.54 3.28 -9.99
C GLY A 284 -9.27 4.75 -9.77
N ILE A 285 -8.28 5.35 -10.41
CA ILE A 285 -7.93 6.75 -10.14
C ILE A 285 -8.93 7.76 -10.77
N SER A 286 -9.92 7.31 -11.54
CA SER A 286 -10.82 8.18 -12.32
C SER A 286 -11.49 9.28 -11.48
N ALA A 287 -12.04 8.94 -10.31
CA ALA A 287 -12.72 9.94 -9.47
C ALA A 287 -11.77 11.04 -8.99
N VAL A 288 -10.54 10.67 -8.63
CA VAL A 288 -9.48 11.62 -8.28
C VAL A 288 -9.08 12.44 -9.50
N TYR A 289 -8.86 11.79 -10.64
CA TYR A 289 -8.46 12.45 -11.87
C TYR A 289 -9.48 13.50 -12.33
N ASP A 290 -10.75 13.09 -12.46
CA ASP A 290 -11.83 13.94 -12.97
C ASP A 290 -12.01 15.20 -12.11
N TYR A 291 -11.84 15.07 -10.79
CA TYR A 291 -11.96 16.19 -9.85
C TYR A 291 -10.73 17.11 -9.84
N VAL A 292 -9.53 16.55 -9.93
CA VAL A 292 -8.28 17.25 -9.63
C VAL A 292 -7.57 17.75 -10.90
N GLN A 293 -7.58 16.97 -11.98
CA GLN A 293 -6.86 17.28 -13.21
C GLN A 293 -7.29 18.61 -13.87
N PRO A 294 -8.55 19.08 -13.78
CA PRO A 294 -8.93 20.42 -14.24
C PRO A 294 -8.10 21.56 -13.63
N VAL A 295 -7.73 21.44 -12.35
CA VAL A 295 -6.95 22.46 -11.63
C VAL A 295 -5.45 22.20 -11.71
N TYR A 296 -5.04 20.91 -11.68
CA TYR A 296 -3.63 20.51 -11.73
C TYR A 296 -3.36 19.56 -12.92
N PRO A 297 -3.41 20.05 -14.18
CA PRO A 297 -3.27 19.22 -15.38
C PRO A 297 -1.91 18.57 -15.55
N ASN A 298 -0.86 19.19 -15.02
CA ASN A 298 0.52 18.77 -15.24
C ASN A 298 1.04 17.85 -14.14
N VAL A 299 0.20 17.45 -13.18
CA VAL A 299 0.51 16.39 -12.22
C VAL A 299 0.42 15.05 -12.94
N ASN A 300 1.33 14.13 -12.63
CA ASN A 300 1.30 12.78 -13.19
C ASN A 300 0.32 11.93 -12.38
N TYR A 301 -0.76 11.45 -13.00
CA TYR A 301 -1.71 10.54 -12.36
C TYR A 301 -1.46 9.13 -12.88
N GLN A 302 -0.83 8.29 -12.07
CA GLN A 302 -0.44 6.94 -12.46
C GLN A 302 -1.38 5.90 -11.84
N ASN A 303 -2.15 5.23 -12.68
CA ASN A 303 -2.87 4.02 -12.34
C ASN A 303 -2.22 2.81 -13.01
N TRP A 304 -1.89 1.79 -12.22
CA TRP A 304 -1.36 0.52 -12.69
C TRP A 304 0.01 0.62 -13.39
N GLY A 305 0.87 -0.39 -13.21
CA GLY A 305 2.09 -0.54 -14.01
C GLY A 305 3.22 0.44 -13.66
N GLY A 306 4.22 0.50 -14.53
CA GLY A 306 5.47 1.24 -14.33
C GLY A 306 6.28 0.65 -13.18
N PHE A 307 6.96 -0.48 -13.40
CA PHE A 307 7.71 -1.19 -12.36
C PHE A 307 9.19 -1.33 -12.72
N VAL A 308 10.05 -0.96 -11.78
CA VAL A 308 11.49 -1.23 -11.82
C VAL A 308 11.74 -2.59 -11.17
N PRO A 309 12.28 -3.58 -11.89
CA PRO A 309 12.50 -4.91 -11.36
C PRO A 309 13.63 -4.95 -10.34
N ASP A 310 13.58 -5.95 -9.45
CA ASP A 310 14.67 -6.33 -8.55
C ASP A 310 15.15 -5.26 -7.55
N VAL A 311 14.28 -4.32 -7.20
CA VAL A 311 14.56 -3.23 -6.26
C VAL A 311 14.42 -3.68 -4.80
N ILE A 312 13.42 -4.49 -4.50
CA ILE A 312 13.08 -4.87 -3.12
C ILE A 312 13.72 -6.22 -2.78
N ARG A 313 14.34 -6.27 -1.60
CA ARG A 313 14.77 -7.51 -0.95
C ARG A 313 13.91 -7.73 0.28
N TYR A 314 13.41 -8.95 0.42
CA TYR A 314 12.64 -9.37 1.59
C TYR A 314 13.53 -10.21 2.50
N SER A 315 13.29 -10.11 3.80
CA SER A 315 14.15 -10.68 4.83
C SER A 315 13.98 -12.19 5.04
N SER A 316 12.96 -12.78 4.42
CA SER A 316 12.62 -14.19 4.57
C SER A 316 12.10 -14.80 3.26
N GLU A 317 10.92 -15.43 3.26
CA GLU A 317 10.52 -16.42 2.25
C GLU A 317 10.13 -15.88 0.86
N ILE A 318 10.10 -14.55 0.66
CA ILE A 318 9.58 -13.95 -0.58
C ILE A 318 10.70 -13.79 -1.62
N THR A 319 10.62 -14.59 -2.68
CA THR A 319 11.61 -14.62 -3.77
C THR A 319 11.04 -14.32 -5.16
N ASP A 320 9.72 -14.13 -5.27
CA ASP A 320 9.04 -13.83 -6.54
C ASP A 320 9.59 -12.54 -7.18
N ALA A 321 9.94 -12.62 -8.46
CA ALA A 321 10.57 -11.50 -9.17
C ALA A 321 9.65 -10.27 -9.25
N GLY A 322 8.34 -10.47 -9.44
CA GLY A 322 7.38 -9.36 -9.46
C GLY A 322 7.17 -8.74 -8.09
N ALA A 323 7.22 -9.53 -7.01
CA ALA A 323 7.16 -9.03 -5.64
C ALA A 323 8.38 -8.17 -5.28
N ARG A 324 9.50 -8.37 -5.98
CA ARG A 324 10.73 -7.60 -5.83
C ARG A 324 10.76 -6.32 -6.70
N SER A 325 9.76 -6.11 -7.56
CA SER A 325 9.66 -4.92 -8.39
C SER A 325 8.95 -3.78 -7.65
N LEU A 326 9.46 -2.56 -7.79
CA LEU A 326 8.91 -1.34 -7.18
C LEU A 326 8.35 -0.40 -8.25
N ALA A 327 7.27 0.30 -7.93
CA ALA A 327 6.69 1.33 -8.80
C ALA A 327 7.73 2.41 -9.15
N HIS A 328 7.81 2.78 -10.42
CA HIS A 328 8.75 3.78 -10.94
C HIS A 328 8.59 5.13 -10.23
N ALA A 329 7.34 5.54 -9.96
CA ALA A 329 7.04 6.73 -9.16
C ALA A 329 7.75 6.73 -7.79
N ALA A 330 7.73 5.60 -7.07
CA ALA A 330 8.43 5.47 -5.79
C ALA A 330 9.95 5.36 -5.95
N TYR A 331 10.41 4.69 -7.00
CA TYR A 331 11.83 4.48 -7.28
C TYR A 331 12.56 5.81 -7.56
N GLU A 332 11.95 6.69 -8.34
CA GLU A 332 12.52 7.98 -8.74
C GLU A 332 12.29 9.13 -7.75
N ALA A 333 11.39 8.96 -6.78
CA ALA A 333 11.00 10.04 -5.88
C ALA A 333 12.12 10.46 -4.92
N ASP A 334 12.33 11.76 -4.79
CA ASP A 334 13.13 12.36 -3.72
C ASP A 334 12.38 12.32 -2.38
N TYR A 335 11.04 12.39 -2.44
CA TYR A 335 10.14 12.39 -1.30
C TYR A 335 8.90 11.53 -1.59
N MET A 336 8.52 10.67 -0.65
CA MET A 336 7.24 9.97 -0.66
C MET A 336 6.27 10.63 0.33
N ILE A 337 5.00 10.77 -0.06
CA ILE A 337 3.88 11.03 0.85
C ILE A 337 2.97 9.82 0.75
N ASN A 338 2.69 9.21 1.89
CA ASN A 338 1.88 7.99 1.96
C ASN A 338 0.50 8.33 2.50
N MET A 339 -0.51 8.44 1.62
CA MET A 339 -1.91 8.71 1.98
C MET A 339 -2.70 7.41 1.94
N ALA A 340 -2.86 6.79 3.10
CA ALA A 340 -3.59 5.56 3.28
C ALA A 340 -5.05 5.81 3.68
N LEU A 341 -5.80 4.73 3.88
CA LEU A 341 -7.18 4.76 4.40
C LEU A 341 -7.22 4.22 5.83
N MET A 342 -8.26 4.55 6.57
CA MET A 342 -8.64 3.82 7.78
C MET A 342 -9.60 2.68 7.40
N LYS A 343 -9.07 1.46 7.25
CA LYS A 343 -9.86 0.32 6.75
C LYS A 343 -9.63 -0.94 7.57
N ARG A 344 -10.71 -1.55 8.11
CA ARG A 344 -10.66 -2.96 8.53
C ARG A 344 -10.50 -3.78 7.26
N HIS A 345 -9.38 -4.48 7.10
CA HIS A 345 -9.10 -5.23 5.89
C HIS A 345 -9.75 -6.62 5.95
N SER A 346 -9.65 -7.28 7.10
CA SER A 346 -10.29 -8.57 7.35
C SER A 346 -11.43 -8.49 8.35
N GLU A 347 -12.54 -9.13 7.98
CA GLU A 347 -13.61 -9.43 8.91
C GLU A 347 -13.33 -10.79 9.56
N PRO A 348 -13.19 -10.87 10.91
CA PRO A 348 -12.94 -12.13 11.59
C PRO A 348 -14.04 -13.15 11.33
N THR A 349 -13.64 -14.38 10.97
CA THR A 349 -14.54 -15.51 10.69
C THR A 349 -13.93 -16.82 11.15
N ASP A 350 -14.78 -17.77 11.52
CA ASP A 350 -14.44 -19.16 11.86
C ASP A 350 -14.06 -20.00 10.64
N LYS A 351 -14.36 -19.52 9.42
CA LYS A 351 -14.16 -20.27 8.17
C LYS A 351 -13.59 -19.35 7.09
N TRP A 352 -12.31 -19.03 7.25
CA TRP A 352 -11.63 -18.13 6.34
C TRP A 352 -11.71 -18.58 4.87
N ARG A 353 -11.94 -17.61 3.99
CA ARG A 353 -11.78 -17.68 2.54
C ARG A 353 -11.17 -16.36 2.09
N ASP A 354 -10.60 -16.33 0.89
CA ASP A 354 -9.91 -15.15 0.37
C ASP A 354 -10.74 -13.84 0.44
N SER A 355 -12.06 -13.95 0.26
CA SER A 355 -13.02 -12.84 0.38
C SER A 355 -13.19 -12.26 1.79
N ALA A 356 -12.62 -12.89 2.81
CA ALA A 356 -12.54 -12.37 4.18
C ALA A 356 -11.30 -11.48 4.40
N GLY A 357 -10.43 -11.30 3.40
CA GLY A 357 -9.24 -10.46 3.47
C GLY A 357 -8.01 -11.21 4.02
N GLN A 358 -6.85 -10.55 4.01
CA GLN A 358 -5.55 -11.19 4.28
C GLN A 358 -4.86 -10.75 5.57
N THR A 359 -5.26 -9.63 6.15
CA THR A 359 -4.65 -9.03 7.34
C THR A 359 -5.70 -8.21 8.08
N ALA A 360 -5.43 -7.80 9.31
CA ALA A 360 -6.40 -7.09 10.15
C ALA A 360 -6.81 -5.74 9.56
N ILE A 361 -5.84 -4.88 9.26
CA ILE A 361 -6.09 -3.50 8.80
C ILE A 361 -5.38 -3.18 7.49
N THR A 362 -5.93 -2.22 6.74
CA THR A 362 -5.22 -1.51 5.69
C THR A 362 -5.02 -0.09 6.17
N ALA A 363 -3.76 0.28 6.42
CA ALA A 363 -3.31 1.65 6.66
C ALA A 363 -1.99 1.88 5.90
N THR A 364 -1.10 2.72 6.41
CA THR A 364 0.12 3.21 5.73
C THR A 364 1.09 2.12 5.28
N GLY A 365 1.32 1.06 6.07
CA GLY A 365 2.21 -0.04 5.76
C GLY A 365 1.65 -0.89 4.61
N LYS A 366 0.41 -1.37 4.77
CA LYS A 366 -0.26 -2.13 3.71
C LYS A 366 -0.57 -1.32 2.46
N ASN A 367 -0.71 0.01 2.55
CA ASN A 367 -0.88 0.88 1.39
C ASN A 367 0.27 0.73 0.38
N GLN A 368 1.48 0.41 0.85
CA GLN A 368 2.64 0.19 -0.01
C GLN A 368 2.55 -1.08 -0.86
N PHE A 369 1.60 -1.98 -0.61
CA PHE A 369 1.34 -3.11 -1.51
C PHE A 369 0.95 -2.59 -2.91
N GLY A 370 0.32 -1.42 -3.00
CA GLY A 370 0.04 -0.77 -4.27
C GLY A 370 1.28 -0.23 -5.01
N SER A 371 2.46 -0.29 -4.39
CA SER A 371 3.75 0.07 -4.99
C SER A 371 4.52 -1.15 -5.51
N ILE A 372 4.03 -2.38 -5.30
CA ILE A 372 4.77 -3.63 -5.58
C ILE A 372 4.28 -4.26 -6.89
N GLY A 373 5.18 -4.80 -7.72
CA GLY A 373 4.84 -5.37 -9.03
C GLY A 373 3.92 -6.59 -8.99
N ASN A 374 4.06 -7.45 -7.98
CA ASN A 374 3.23 -8.64 -7.78
C ASN A 374 2.93 -8.85 -6.30
N VAL A 375 1.69 -8.60 -5.91
CA VAL A 375 1.24 -8.59 -4.51
C VAL A 375 0.90 -9.97 -3.91
N PRO A 376 0.27 -10.93 -4.63
CA PRO A 376 -0.12 -12.23 -4.05
C PRO A 376 0.96 -12.97 -3.24
N PRO A 377 2.26 -12.95 -3.60
CA PRO A 377 3.30 -13.56 -2.78
C PRO A 377 3.41 -12.98 -1.36
N LEU A 378 3.14 -11.68 -1.18
CA LEU A 378 3.21 -11.01 0.12
C LEU A 378 2.05 -11.40 1.04
N HIS A 379 0.87 -11.71 0.46
CA HIS A 379 -0.34 -12.02 1.24
C HIS A 379 -0.16 -13.15 2.24
N LEU A 380 0.68 -14.15 1.94
CA LEU A 380 0.92 -15.28 2.83
C LEU A 380 1.66 -14.87 4.12
N SER A 381 2.55 -13.88 4.02
CA SER A 381 3.35 -13.40 5.15
C SER A 381 2.59 -12.49 6.13
N ILE A 382 1.43 -11.97 5.73
CA ILE A 382 0.65 -10.98 6.52
C ILE A 382 -0.63 -11.56 7.11
N ARG A 383 -0.83 -12.87 6.99
CA ARG A 383 -1.94 -13.61 7.60
C ARG A 383 -1.57 -13.99 9.02
N ASP A 384 -1.37 -13.00 9.88
CA ASP A 384 -0.88 -13.20 11.26
C ASP A 384 -1.82 -14.09 12.11
N TRP A 385 -3.07 -14.23 11.69
CA TRP A 385 -4.08 -15.12 12.28
C TRP A 385 -3.97 -16.61 11.84
N SER A 386 -3.20 -16.92 10.81
CA SER A 386 -3.06 -18.29 10.29
C SER A 386 -2.35 -19.19 11.29
N SER A 387 -2.73 -20.48 11.35
CA SER A 387 -2.00 -21.49 12.13
C SER A 387 -0.53 -21.71 11.71
N PHE A 388 -0.14 -21.21 10.53
CA PHE A 388 1.25 -21.20 10.05
C PHE A 388 2.01 -19.93 10.44
N ARG A 389 1.31 -18.96 11.02
CA ARG A 389 1.79 -17.65 11.47
C ARG A 389 1.35 -17.43 12.91
N GLY A 390 1.59 -16.23 13.42
CA GLY A 390 1.20 -15.84 14.76
C GLY A 390 1.87 -14.54 15.17
N MET A 391 1.62 -14.14 16.41
CA MET A 391 2.47 -13.15 17.07
C MET A 391 3.94 -13.63 17.07
N GLY A 392 4.86 -12.71 16.83
CA GLY A 392 6.29 -13.01 16.71
C GLY A 392 6.63 -13.85 15.48
N THR A 393 5.99 -13.57 14.34
CA THR A 393 6.35 -14.19 13.06
C THR A 393 6.66 -13.15 12.00
N TYR A 394 7.48 -13.55 11.02
CA TYR A 394 7.87 -12.68 9.91
C TYR A 394 6.65 -12.05 9.22
N ASN A 395 6.70 -10.73 9.03
CA ASN A 395 5.69 -9.99 8.29
C ASN A 395 6.34 -9.04 7.27
N SER A 396 6.03 -9.23 5.97
CA SER A 396 6.65 -8.43 4.89
C SER A 396 6.31 -6.94 4.91
N ILE A 397 5.27 -6.52 5.65
CA ILE A 397 4.99 -5.08 5.83
C ILE A 397 6.19 -4.40 6.48
N VAL A 398 6.89 -5.07 7.39
CA VAL A 398 8.06 -4.52 8.10
C VAL A 398 9.20 -4.23 7.13
N ASP A 399 9.47 -5.11 6.16
CA ASP A 399 10.45 -4.87 5.09
C ASP A 399 10.07 -3.61 4.28
N LEU A 400 8.79 -3.44 3.96
CA LEU A 400 8.31 -2.26 3.22
C LEU A 400 8.39 -0.98 4.06
N MET A 401 8.14 -1.05 5.36
CA MET A 401 8.31 0.06 6.30
C MET A 401 9.78 0.45 6.46
N ALA A 402 10.71 -0.50 6.37
CA ALA A 402 12.13 -0.24 6.48
C ALA A 402 12.78 0.19 5.14
N HIS A 403 12.17 -0.14 4.00
CA HIS A 403 12.83 0.01 2.70
C HIS A 403 13.14 1.47 2.35
N GLU A 404 14.38 1.73 1.91
CA GLU A 404 14.94 3.08 1.69
C GLU A 404 14.15 3.97 0.72
N ARG A 405 13.50 3.40 -0.29
CA ARG A 405 12.72 4.12 -1.32
C ARG A 405 11.26 4.36 -0.96
N ILE A 406 10.75 3.71 0.09
CA ILE A 406 9.33 3.81 0.50
C ILE A 406 9.24 4.26 1.96
N GLY A 407 9.24 3.38 2.96
CA GLY A 407 9.17 3.81 4.36
C GLY A 407 10.35 4.71 4.77
N GLY A 408 11.58 4.38 4.35
CA GLY A 408 12.74 5.25 4.53
C GLY A 408 12.69 6.58 3.75
N ASN A 409 11.84 6.65 2.72
CA ASN A 409 11.66 7.82 1.85
C ASN A 409 10.39 8.65 2.18
N THR A 410 9.60 8.23 3.16
CA THR A 410 8.31 8.86 3.45
C THR A 410 8.49 10.10 4.33
N LEU A 411 8.15 11.25 3.77
CA LEU A 411 8.19 12.56 4.40
C LEU A 411 7.09 12.71 5.47
N VAL A 412 5.86 12.37 5.10
CA VAL A 412 4.67 12.38 5.97
C VAL A 412 3.81 11.16 5.67
N TYR A 413 3.30 10.54 6.74
CA TYR A 413 2.25 9.53 6.68
C TYR A 413 0.91 10.19 6.95
N LEU A 414 -0.05 9.99 6.06
CA LEU A 414 -1.41 10.52 6.12
C LEU A 414 -2.41 9.35 6.08
N VAL A 415 -3.51 9.50 6.80
CA VAL A 415 -4.64 8.58 6.74
C VAL A 415 -5.89 9.40 6.45
N ASP A 416 -6.42 9.21 5.24
CA ASP A 416 -7.78 9.63 4.88
C ASP A 416 -8.75 8.70 5.62
N ALA A 417 -9.33 9.25 6.69
CA ALA A 417 -10.30 8.59 7.55
C ALA A 417 -11.66 9.29 7.42
N MET A 418 -11.99 9.81 6.23
CA MET A 418 -13.32 10.36 5.95
C MET A 418 -14.41 9.30 6.12
N TYR A 419 -14.11 8.07 5.69
CA TYR A 419 -14.98 6.91 5.78
C TYR A 419 -14.17 5.67 6.19
N VAL A 420 -14.79 4.74 6.93
CA VAL A 420 -14.18 3.46 7.33
C VAL A 420 -14.91 2.29 6.71
N ASN A 421 -14.17 1.33 6.14
CA ASN A 421 -14.78 0.08 5.67
C ASN A 421 -14.75 -1.02 6.75
N PRO A 422 -15.81 -1.83 6.83
CA PRO A 422 -15.87 -3.00 7.69
C PRO A 422 -15.14 -4.21 7.07
N LYS A 423 -14.63 -4.15 5.85
CA LYS A 423 -13.73 -5.16 5.27
C LYS A 423 -13.10 -4.57 4.02
N HIS A 424 -12.09 -5.24 3.46
CA HIS A 424 -11.35 -4.73 2.30
C HIS A 424 -12.28 -4.28 1.15
N ASN A 425 -13.35 -5.03 0.87
CA ASN A 425 -14.35 -4.75 -0.16
C ASN A 425 -15.75 -4.39 0.40
N GLY A 426 -15.82 -3.91 1.65
CA GLY A 426 -17.07 -3.58 2.33
C GLY A 426 -17.49 -2.13 2.10
N LYS A 427 -18.80 -1.85 2.06
CA LYS A 427 -19.30 -0.46 2.04
C LYS A 427 -18.99 0.24 3.36
N ALA A 428 -18.76 1.55 3.33
CA ALA A 428 -18.43 2.32 4.52
C ALA A 428 -19.45 2.15 5.65
N VAL A 429 -18.98 2.21 6.90
CA VAL A 429 -19.79 2.19 8.12
C VAL A 429 -19.59 3.46 8.93
N ARG A 430 -20.59 3.77 9.75
CA ARG A 430 -20.56 4.89 10.70
C ARG A 430 -20.08 4.40 12.06
N PHE A 431 -19.40 5.28 12.78
CA PHE A 431 -18.89 5.00 14.11
C PHE A 431 -19.82 5.65 15.15
N GLN A 432 -20.09 4.94 16.23
CA GLN A 432 -21.04 5.29 17.27
C GLN A 432 -20.37 6.11 18.38
N LEU A 433 -19.12 5.79 18.74
CA LEU A 433 -18.45 6.39 19.89
C LEU A 433 -18.19 7.88 19.64
N PRO A 434 -18.33 8.76 20.66
CA PRO A 434 -17.95 10.17 20.54
C PRO A 434 -16.48 10.29 20.11
N PRO A 435 -16.12 11.20 19.19
CA PRO A 435 -16.93 12.31 18.69
C PRO A 435 -17.78 12.00 17.45
N PHE A 436 -17.77 10.76 16.95
CA PHE A 436 -18.43 10.41 15.69
C PHE A 436 -19.96 10.38 15.81
N ASN A 437 -20.48 9.94 16.97
CA ASN A 437 -21.90 10.05 17.33
C ASN A 437 -22.88 9.51 16.27
N ASN A 438 -22.63 8.28 15.79
CA ASN A 438 -23.35 7.64 14.67
C ASN A 438 -23.15 8.34 13.31
N GLY A 439 -22.06 9.09 13.15
CA GLY A 439 -21.65 9.78 11.94
C GLY A 439 -20.56 9.04 11.16
N TRP A 440 -20.21 9.59 10.00
CA TRP A 440 -18.96 9.21 9.33
C TRP A 440 -17.77 9.59 10.21
N THR A 441 -16.65 8.90 10.01
CA THR A 441 -15.46 9.17 10.81
C THR A 441 -14.86 10.53 10.47
N SER A 442 -15.11 11.10 9.29
CA SER A 442 -14.85 12.50 8.93
C SER A 442 -13.53 13.05 9.49
N SER A 443 -12.44 12.29 9.32
CA SER A 443 -11.18 12.54 10.01
C SER A 443 -9.98 12.52 9.07
N PHE A 444 -8.94 13.25 9.48
CA PHE A 444 -7.56 13.08 9.01
C PHE A 444 -6.64 12.69 10.15
N LEU A 445 -5.73 11.77 9.88
CA LEU A 445 -4.59 11.52 10.77
C LEU A 445 -3.28 11.77 10.03
N ALA A 446 -2.28 12.33 10.72
CA ALA A 446 -0.95 12.53 10.18
C ALA A 446 0.14 12.17 11.22
N SER A 447 1.30 11.73 10.75
CA SER A 447 2.46 11.43 11.60
C SER A 447 3.77 11.43 10.81
N ASN A 448 4.89 11.67 11.53
CA ASN A 448 6.25 11.36 11.05
C ASN A 448 6.79 10.03 11.62
N ASP A 449 6.01 9.36 12.48
CA ASP A 449 6.28 8.05 13.06
C ASP A 449 5.29 7.03 12.47
N GLN A 450 5.82 6.11 11.65
CA GLN A 450 5.00 5.14 10.93
C GLN A 450 4.34 4.12 11.86
N VAL A 451 5.03 3.67 12.90
CA VAL A 451 4.49 2.66 13.81
C VAL A 451 3.41 3.29 14.70
N ALA A 452 3.60 4.54 15.12
CA ALA A 452 2.62 5.25 15.94
C ALA A 452 1.28 5.45 15.20
N ILE A 453 1.31 5.90 13.93
CA ILE A 453 0.07 6.12 13.17
C ILE A 453 -0.67 4.82 12.85
N GLU A 454 0.06 3.73 12.56
CA GLU A 454 -0.56 2.41 12.41
C GLU A 454 -1.23 1.94 13.71
N SER A 455 -0.57 2.13 14.86
CA SER A 455 -1.09 1.77 16.17
C SER A 455 -2.38 2.52 16.48
N VAL A 456 -2.39 3.84 16.22
CA VAL A 456 -3.58 4.68 16.39
C VAL A 456 -4.72 4.25 15.47
N VAL A 457 -4.45 3.99 14.19
CA VAL A 457 -5.47 3.51 13.26
C VAL A 457 -6.03 2.15 13.68
N LEU A 458 -5.17 1.24 14.13
CA LEU A 458 -5.57 -0.06 14.66
C LEU A 458 -6.53 0.11 15.84
N ASP A 459 -6.18 0.97 16.80
CA ASP A 459 -6.99 1.25 17.98
C ASP A 459 -8.35 1.88 17.62
N PHE A 460 -8.39 2.85 16.69
CA PHE A 460 -9.64 3.40 16.18
C PHE A 460 -10.54 2.32 15.58
N ILE A 461 -10.00 1.47 14.71
CA ILE A 461 -10.79 0.38 14.11
C ILE A 461 -11.25 -0.60 15.19
N TYR A 462 -10.36 -1.03 16.07
CA TYR A 462 -10.63 -2.03 17.11
C TYR A 462 -11.68 -1.56 18.13
N SER A 463 -11.81 -0.25 18.34
CA SER A 463 -12.79 0.34 19.25
C SER A 463 -14.24 0.00 18.92
N GLU A 464 -14.55 -0.26 17.65
CA GLU A 464 -15.92 -0.53 17.18
C GLU A 464 -16.05 -1.74 16.26
N LEU A 465 -14.95 -2.15 15.60
CA LEU A 465 -14.93 -3.26 14.67
C LEU A 465 -13.95 -4.34 15.15
N PRO A 466 -14.41 -5.58 15.42
CA PRO A 466 -13.50 -6.64 15.85
C PRO A 466 -12.48 -6.95 14.75
N LEU A 467 -11.23 -7.19 15.17
CA LEU A 467 -10.09 -7.57 14.32
C LEU A 467 -9.74 -9.05 14.49
N CYS A 468 -9.03 -9.62 13.52
CA CYS A 468 -8.57 -11.01 13.56
C CYS A 468 -7.34 -11.16 14.47
N ALA A 469 -7.05 -12.37 14.95
CA ALA A 469 -5.96 -12.59 15.91
C ALA A 469 -4.61 -12.03 15.40
N ASN A 470 -3.79 -11.56 16.35
CA ASN A 470 -2.44 -11.02 16.11
C ASN A 470 -2.39 -9.80 15.15
N ALA A 471 -3.42 -8.95 15.19
CA ALA A 471 -3.58 -7.79 14.30
C ALA A 471 -2.41 -6.78 14.32
N ASP A 472 -1.67 -6.76 15.41
CA ASP A 472 -0.56 -5.86 15.77
C ASP A 472 0.81 -6.55 15.67
N ASN A 473 0.90 -7.79 15.16
CA ASN A 473 2.17 -8.52 15.04
C ASN A 473 3.24 -7.69 14.29
N PHE A 474 2.90 -7.12 13.14
CA PHE A 474 3.84 -6.31 12.37
C PHE A 474 4.29 -5.03 13.10
N LEU A 475 3.50 -4.53 14.05
CA LEU A 475 3.86 -3.37 14.87
C LEU A 475 4.92 -3.73 15.92
N HIS A 476 4.79 -4.89 16.55
CA HIS A 476 5.80 -5.41 17.47
C HIS A 476 7.13 -5.67 16.75
N GLU A 477 7.05 -6.27 15.57
CA GLU A 477 8.19 -6.55 14.70
C GLU A 477 8.87 -5.24 14.25
N ALA A 478 8.11 -4.24 13.80
CA ALA A 478 8.64 -2.95 13.35
C ALA A 478 9.19 -2.09 14.49
N ALA A 479 8.51 -2.04 15.64
CA ALA A 479 8.96 -1.31 16.81
C ALA A 479 10.30 -1.86 17.33
N ASN A 480 10.50 -3.17 17.21
CA ASN A 480 11.71 -3.87 17.66
C ASN A 480 12.55 -4.42 16.51
N ILE A 481 12.56 -3.81 15.33
CA ILE A 481 13.22 -4.37 14.12
C ILE A 481 14.69 -4.80 14.31
N GLY A 482 15.42 -4.19 15.25
CA GLY A 482 16.79 -4.56 15.61
C GLY A 482 16.91 -5.90 16.35
N ASN A 483 15.87 -6.30 17.06
CA ASN A 483 15.72 -7.57 17.77
C ASN A 483 14.23 -7.94 17.84
N PRO A 484 13.61 -8.30 16.70
CA PRO A 484 12.17 -8.48 16.63
C PRO A 484 11.75 -9.76 17.35
N PRO A 485 10.51 -9.85 17.85
CA PRO A 485 10.02 -11.06 18.52
C PRO A 485 10.15 -12.34 17.68
N SER A 486 10.07 -12.24 16.35
CA SER A 486 10.28 -13.37 15.43
C SER A 486 11.71 -13.88 15.32
N GLY A 487 12.70 -13.13 15.80
CA GLY A 487 14.12 -13.42 15.61
C GLY A 487 14.61 -13.24 14.17
N ILE A 488 13.78 -12.74 13.25
CA ILE A 488 14.17 -12.49 11.86
C ILE A 488 15.17 -11.34 11.80
N ALA A 489 16.26 -11.53 11.07
CA ALA A 489 17.17 -10.44 10.77
C ALA A 489 16.60 -9.59 9.62
N TYR A 490 15.70 -8.65 9.95
CA TYR A 490 15.13 -7.76 8.94
C TYR A 490 16.20 -6.91 8.25
N ILE A 491 16.04 -6.73 6.95
CA ILE A 491 16.75 -5.74 6.15
C ILE A 491 16.27 -4.36 6.62
N GLY A 492 17.21 -3.46 6.89
CA GLY A 492 16.89 -2.15 7.49
C GLY A 492 16.99 -2.13 9.02
N LYS A 493 17.38 -3.23 9.68
CA LYS A 493 17.56 -3.29 11.15
C LYS A 493 18.54 -2.24 11.70
N GLU A 494 19.49 -1.79 10.88
CA GLU A 494 20.46 -0.74 11.21
C GLU A 494 19.81 0.64 11.45
N GLN A 495 18.58 0.83 10.99
CA GLN A 495 17.79 2.04 11.27
C GLN A 495 17.31 2.10 12.73
N GLY A 496 17.49 1.02 13.49
CA GLY A 496 16.84 0.85 14.79
C GLY A 496 15.32 0.82 14.66
N SER A 497 14.63 0.90 15.80
CA SER A 497 13.16 0.92 15.87
C SER A 497 12.53 1.82 14.80
N LEU A 498 11.60 1.30 14.00
CA LEU A 498 10.93 2.06 12.94
C LEU A 498 9.93 3.11 13.47
N GLY A 499 9.65 3.09 14.77
CA GLY A 499 8.67 3.93 15.44
C GLY A 499 8.19 3.28 16.74
N VAL A 500 7.31 3.96 17.46
CA VAL A 500 6.79 3.46 18.75
C VAL A 500 5.41 2.81 18.62
N HIS A 501 5.23 1.68 19.28
CA HIS A 501 3.96 0.97 19.40
C HIS A 501 3.48 0.97 20.86
N GLU A 502 2.19 1.23 21.07
CA GLU A 502 1.44 0.93 22.28
C GLU A 502 -0.07 1.03 21.96
N HIS A 503 -0.89 0.58 22.90
CA HIS A 503 -2.33 0.82 22.91
C HIS A 503 -2.71 1.94 23.89
N TRP A 504 -3.77 2.68 23.58
CA TRP A 504 -4.33 3.67 24.51
C TRP A 504 -4.92 3.01 25.76
N ASN A 505 -5.25 3.82 26.77
CA ASN A 505 -5.91 3.35 27.99
C ASN A 505 -7.28 2.69 27.76
N ASN A 506 -8.15 3.32 26.96
CA ASN A 506 -9.48 2.83 26.60
C ASN A 506 -10.07 3.64 25.42
N PRO A 507 -11.08 3.12 24.70
CA PRO A 507 -11.64 3.78 23.51
C PRO A 507 -12.43 5.06 23.79
N THR A 508 -12.80 5.35 25.04
CA THR A 508 -13.50 6.60 25.40
C THR A 508 -12.52 7.76 25.56
N HIS A 509 -11.47 7.56 26.37
CA HIS A 509 -10.48 8.60 26.66
C HIS A 509 -9.38 8.70 25.60
N ARG A 510 -9.01 7.59 24.95
CA ARG A 510 -7.99 7.52 23.88
C ARG A 510 -6.65 8.14 24.27
N MET A 511 -6.23 7.95 25.51
CA MET A 511 -5.00 8.53 26.04
C MET A 511 -3.86 7.51 25.96
N TYR A 512 -2.79 7.87 25.27
CA TYR A 512 -1.53 7.13 25.24
C TYR A 512 -0.58 7.57 26.35
N SER A 513 0.56 6.89 26.51
CA SER A 513 1.48 7.16 27.62
C SER A 513 2.02 8.60 27.63
N ARG A 514 2.21 9.25 26.47
CA ARG A 514 2.60 10.67 26.43
C ARG A 514 1.46 11.60 26.77
N ASN A 515 0.22 11.28 26.34
CA ASN A 515 -0.95 12.07 26.72
C ASN A 515 -1.13 12.08 28.25
N LEU A 516 -0.77 10.99 28.92
CA LEU A 516 -0.83 10.84 30.38
C LEU A 516 0.42 11.34 31.13
N GLY A 517 1.50 11.70 30.42
CA GLY A 517 2.77 12.04 31.04
C GLY A 517 3.48 10.88 31.73
N THR A 518 3.08 9.63 31.46
CA THR A 518 3.59 8.42 32.13
C THR A 518 4.69 7.70 31.35
N GLY A 519 4.90 8.06 30.08
CA GLY A 519 5.89 7.39 29.23
C GLY A 519 6.30 8.19 28.00
N LYS A 520 7.18 7.58 27.21
CA LYS A 520 7.74 8.15 25.97
C LYS A 520 7.13 7.51 24.71
N GLY A 521 5.88 7.05 24.81
CA GLY A 521 5.19 6.35 23.74
C GLY A 521 4.56 7.23 22.66
N ILE A 522 3.30 7.01 22.35
CA ILE A 522 2.48 7.75 21.39
C ILE A 522 1.87 8.97 22.08
N GLU A 523 1.71 10.06 21.32
CA GLU A 523 0.86 11.20 21.65
C GLU A 523 -0.24 11.31 20.59
N LEU A 524 -1.50 11.04 20.96
CA LEU A 524 -2.63 11.40 20.09
C LEU A 524 -2.97 12.87 20.30
N TYR A 525 -2.69 13.71 19.31
CA TYR A 525 -2.90 15.15 19.37
C TYR A 525 -4.15 15.55 18.60
N ARG A 526 -5.18 16.05 19.29
CA ARG A 526 -6.41 16.52 18.66
C ARG A 526 -6.23 17.92 18.10
N VAL A 527 -6.39 18.08 16.80
CA VAL A 527 -6.32 19.36 16.10
C VAL A 527 -7.56 20.20 16.44
N PRO A 528 -7.39 21.44 16.93
CA PRO A 528 -8.52 22.33 17.13
C PRO A 528 -9.02 22.86 15.78
N LEU A 529 -10.31 22.66 15.50
CA LEU A 529 -10.99 23.16 14.31
C LEU A 529 -12.12 24.11 14.70
N ASN A 530 -12.49 25.01 13.80
CA ASN A 530 -13.61 25.92 14.00
C ASN A 530 -14.83 25.48 13.18
N GLU A 531 -15.76 24.75 13.81
CA GLU A 531 -16.97 24.24 13.15
C GLU A 531 -17.89 25.33 12.57
N LYS A 532 -17.79 26.56 13.09
CA LYS A 532 -18.58 27.73 12.68
C LYS A 532 -17.88 28.59 11.63
N ARG A 533 -16.70 28.20 11.16
CA ARG A 533 -15.99 28.90 10.08
C ARG A 533 -16.85 28.88 8.81
N PRO A 534 -16.92 30.00 8.06
CA PRO A 534 -17.54 29.99 6.75
C PRO A 534 -16.90 28.93 5.85
N ALA A 535 -17.73 28.09 5.24
CA ALA A 535 -17.26 26.95 4.46
C ALA A 535 -17.94 26.89 3.11
N ILE A 536 -17.19 26.42 2.10
CA ILE A 536 -17.75 25.93 0.85
C ILE A 536 -17.97 24.44 1.06
N GLU A 537 -19.25 24.05 1.17
CA GLU A 537 -19.66 22.67 1.41
C GLU A 537 -19.54 21.85 0.12
N TYR A 538 -19.78 22.46 -1.03
CA TYR A 538 -19.32 21.95 -2.32
C TYR A 538 -19.31 23.07 -3.36
N PHE A 539 -18.44 22.93 -4.35
CA PHE A 539 -18.43 23.76 -5.54
C PHE A 539 -17.86 22.96 -6.70
N TYR A 540 -18.68 22.68 -7.72
CA TYR A 540 -18.27 21.89 -8.88
C TYR A 540 -19.04 22.29 -10.13
N ALA A 541 -18.54 21.85 -11.29
CA ALA A 541 -19.21 21.98 -12.58
C ALA A 541 -19.65 20.61 -13.08
N ASP A 542 -20.84 20.54 -13.67
CA ASP A 542 -21.21 19.48 -14.60
C ASP A 542 -21.22 20.01 -16.05
N GLU A 543 -21.80 19.25 -16.99
CA GLU A 543 -21.87 19.65 -18.40
C GLU A 543 -22.66 20.95 -18.63
N ASN A 544 -23.59 21.29 -17.74
CA ASN A 544 -24.61 22.33 -17.97
C ASN A 544 -24.59 23.46 -16.94
N ALA A 545 -24.04 23.25 -15.74
CA ALA A 545 -24.12 24.21 -14.65
C ALA A 545 -22.99 24.10 -13.63
N LEU A 546 -22.79 25.20 -12.90
CA LEU A 546 -22.06 25.24 -11.64
C LEU A 546 -23.04 24.98 -10.50
N HIS A 547 -22.63 24.11 -9.58
CA HIS A 547 -23.38 23.80 -8.37
C HIS A 547 -22.55 24.26 -7.19
N TYR A 548 -23.17 24.98 -6.26
CA TYR A 548 -22.49 25.45 -5.06
C TYR A 548 -23.37 25.36 -3.84
N LYS A 549 -22.73 25.16 -2.69
CA LYS A 549 -23.32 25.30 -1.37
C LYS A 549 -22.29 25.83 -0.40
N THR A 550 -22.71 26.74 0.45
CA THR A 550 -21.91 27.37 1.48
C THR A 550 -22.63 27.31 2.82
N SER A 551 -21.88 27.45 3.89
CA SER A 551 -22.43 27.60 5.24
C SER A 551 -21.67 28.67 6.02
N HIS A 552 -22.35 29.31 6.97
CA HIS A 552 -21.78 30.28 7.91
C HIS A 552 -21.13 31.54 7.29
N ALA A 553 -21.19 31.72 5.97
CA ALA A 553 -20.70 32.92 5.28
C ALA A 553 -21.67 34.10 5.44
N GLU A 554 -21.13 35.30 5.63
CA GLU A 554 -21.91 36.55 5.58
C GLU A 554 -22.13 37.00 4.13
N GLU A 555 -21.16 36.72 3.27
CA GLU A 555 -21.21 37.02 1.85
C GLU A 555 -20.54 35.90 1.04
N VAL A 556 -21.12 35.59 -0.11
CA VAL A 556 -20.58 34.64 -1.09
C VAL A 556 -20.31 35.40 -2.39
N ARG A 557 -19.13 35.19 -2.98
CA ARG A 557 -18.76 35.79 -4.26
C ARG A 557 -18.28 34.73 -5.26
N LEU A 558 -18.79 34.81 -6.49
CA LEU A 558 -18.29 34.05 -7.63
C LEU A 558 -17.57 34.99 -8.59
N ASN A 559 -16.27 34.79 -8.81
CA ASN A 559 -15.44 35.66 -9.64
C ASN A 559 -15.60 37.17 -9.29
N GLY A 560 -15.73 37.46 -8.00
CA GLY A 560 -15.92 38.81 -7.47
C GLY A 560 -17.36 39.34 -7.47
N LYS A 561 -18.31 38.67 -8.12
CA LYS A 561 -19.73 39.03 -8.09
C LYS A 561 -20.42 38.40 -6.89
N ARG A 562 -21.18 39.19 -6.13
CA ARG A 562 -21.98 38.70 -5.01
C ARG A 562 -23.07 37.74 -5.50
N LEU A 563 -23.25 36.63 -4.78
CA LEU A 563 -24.39 35.73 -4.91
C LEU A 563 -25.39 36.02 -3.78
N GLU A 564 -26.68 35.98 -4.09
CA GLU A 564 -27.75 36.24 -3.12
C GLU A 564 -28.00 35.03 -2.20
N ASP A 565 -27.87 33.83 -2.75
CA ASP A 565 -28.16 32.58 -2.05
C ASP A 565 -26.88 31.89 -1.56
N ALA A 566 -27.02 31.12 -0.47
CA ALA A 566 -25.94 30.29 0.06
C ALA A 566 -25.80 28.95 -0.69
N GLU A 567 -26.78 28.55 -1.49
CA GLU A 567 -26.83 27.32 -2.28
C GLU A 567 -27.53 27.62 -3.60
N GLY A 568 -27.02 27.09 -4.71
CA GLY A 568 -27.66 27.33 -6.00
C GLY A 568 -27.00 26.61 -7.17
N ILE A 569 -27.68 26.73 -8.32
CA ILE A 569 -27.27 26.18 -9.61
C ILE A 569 -27.19 27.35 -10.60
N ILE A 570 -26.02 27.53 -11.21
CA ILE A 570 -25.75 28.62 -12.15
C ILE A 570 -25.50 28.00 -13.53
N PRO A 571 -26.37 28.24 -14.53
CA PRO A 571 -26.18 27.72 -15.88
C PRO A 571 -24.81 28.10 -16.45
N LEU A 572 -24.12 27.12 -17.02
CA LEU A 572 -22.82 27.30 -17.67
C LEU A 572 -23.02 27.62 -19.15
N SER A 573 -22.46 28.75 -19.56
CA SER A 573 -22.25 29.08 -20.96
C SER A 573 -20.85 29.65 -21.10
N ILE A 574 -19.90 28.82 -21.55
CA ILE A 574 -18.50 29.21 -21.71
C ILE A 574 -18.10 29.15 -23.18
N SER A 575 -17.51 30.23 -23.69
CA SER A 575 -16.91 30.28 -25.04
C SER A 575 -15.43 29.90 -25.05
N LYS A 576 -14.81 29.89 -23.87
CA LYS A 576 -13.39 29.61 -23.64
C LYS A 576 -13.21 28.95 -22.28
N THR A 577 -12.05 28.34 -22.06
CA THR A 577 -11.68 27.78 -20.75
C THR A 577 -11.79 28.85 -19.69
N THR A 578 -12.56 28.56 -18.65
CA THR A 578 -12.91 29.52 -17.61
C THR A 578 -12.60 28.92 -16.26
N GLU A 579 -11.83 29.66 -15.47
CA GLU A 579 -11.67 29.40 -14.04
C GLU A 579 -12.78 30.15 -13.30
N PHE A 580 -13.48 29.41 -12.43
CA PHE A 580 -14.44 29.93 -11.50
C PHE A 580 -13.88 29.82 -10.10
N ASP A 581 -13.90 30.92 -9.37
CA ASP A 581 -13.43 31.03 -8.00
C ASP A 581 -14.60 31.48 -7.12
N LEU A 582 -15.06 30.55 -6.29
CA LEU A 582 -16.08 30.80 -5.28
C LEU A 582 -15.37 31.15 -3.98
N LYS A 583 -15.78 32.27 -3.38
CA LYS A 583 -15.24 32.79 -2.12
C LYS A 583 -16.34 32.97 -1.10
N THR A 584 -16.06 32.57 0.13
CA THR A 584 -16.85 32.96 1.30
C THR A 584 -16.15 34.10 2.02
N LEU A 585 -16.93 35.02 2.57
CA LEU A 585 -16.42 36.12 3.38
C LEU A 585 -17.13 36.18 4.73
N ALA A 586 -16.39 36.60 5.74
CA ALA A 586 -16.91 37.07 7.03
C ALA A 586 -16.14 38.31 7.47
N ASN A 587 -16.85 39.31 7.99
CA ASN A 587 -16.31 40.62 8.36
C ASN A 587 -15.52 41.27 7.20
N GLY A 588 -16.02 41.13 5.97
CA GLY A 588 -15.40 41.69 4.76
C GLY A 588 -14.08 41.04 4.32
N LYS A 589 -13.64 39.95 4.96
CA LYS A 589 -12.42 39.21 4.61
C LYS A 589 -12.75 37.86 4.00
N VAL A 590 -12.00 37.46 2.98
CA VAL A 590 -12.11 36.11 2.41
C VAL A 590 -11.68 35.08 3.45
N THR A 591 -12.56 34.13 3.72
CA THR A 591 -12.34 33.07 4.70
C THR A 591 -12.02 31.74 4.04
N SER A 592 -12.68 31.40 2.94
CA SER A 592 -12.37 30.25 2.11
C SER A 592 -12.52 30.57 0.62
N SER A 593 -11.81 29.81 -0.21
CA SER A 593 -11.83 29.93 -1.67
C SER A 593 -11.80 28.52 -2.26
N GLN A 594 -12.56 28.27 -3.32
CA GLN A 594 -12.46 27.04 -4.09
C GLN A 594 -12.50 27.35 -5.57
N ARG A 595 -11.55 26.76 -6.30
CA ARG A 595 -11.42 26.92 -7.75
C ARG A 595 -12.00 25.73 -8.49
N VAL A 596 -12.76 25.99 -9.53
CA VAL A 596 -13.25 25.01 -10.51
C VAL A 596 -12.87 25.51 -11.89
N VAL A 597 -12.20 24.66 -12.68
CA VAL A 597 -11.80 24.99 -14.05
C VAL A 597 -12.67 24.19 -15.01
N VAL A 598 -13.43 24.89 -15.86
CA VAL A 598 -14.20 24.26 -16.94
C VAL A 598 -13.46 24.51 -18.24
N ARG A 599 -12.89 23.43 -18.80
CA ARG A 599 -12.09 23.52 -20.03
C ARG A 599 -12.94 23.55 -21.27
N ARG A 600 -12.57 24.42 -22.21
CA ARG A 600 -13.06 24.42 -23.57
C ARG A 600 -11.93 24.04 -24.52
N LEU A 601 -12.08 22.87 -25.12
CA LEU A 601 -11.15 22.33 -26.10
C LEU A 601 -11.76 22.43 -27.50
N GLU A 602 -10.93 22.83 -28.46
CA GLU A 602 -11.23 22.81 -29.90
C GLU A 602 -10.39 21.73 -30.55
N ASN A 603 -11.03 20.75 -31.18
CA ASN A 603 -10.32 19.70 -31.91
C ASN A 603 -9.62 20.30 -33.12
N ILE A 604 -8.31 20.10 -33.21
CA ILE A 604 -7.52 20.41 -34.41
C ILE A 604 -7.60 19.24 -35.38
N GLU A 605 -7.49 18.03 -34.84
CA GLU A 605 -7.52 16.80 -35.62
C GLU A 605 -8.26 15.71 -34.85
N ILE A 606 -9.16 15.02 -35.53
CA ILE A 606 -9.97 13.93 -34.98
C ILE A 606 -9.54 12.64 -35.67
N CYS A 607 -8.90 11.74 -34.94
CA CYS A 607 -8.57 10.41 -35.45
C CYS A 607 -9.61 9.40 -34.95
N GLN A 608 -10.33 8.76 -35.87
CA GLN A 608 -11.21 7.65 -35.54
C GLN A 608 -10.37 6.39 -35.31
N ALA A 609 -10.71 5.61 -34.28
CA ALA A 609 -9.95 4.40 -33.95
C ALA A 609 -9.88 3.39 -35.12
N LYS A 610 -10.95 3.31 -35.93
CA LYS A 610 -10.99 2.46 -37.14
C LYS A 610 -9.96 2.82 -38.21
N ASP A 611 -9.48 4.06 -38.24
CA ASP A 611 -8.54 4.57 -39.24
C ASP A 611 -7.07 4.46 -38.78
N MET A 612 -6.83 4.06 -37.53
CA MET A 612 -5.48 3.88 -36.98
C MET A 612 -4.81 2.63 -37.54
N GLU A 613 -3.50 2.71 -37.73
CA GLU A 613 -2.68 1.52 -38.00
C GLU A 613 -2.63 0.66 -36.74
N ARG A 614 -2.91 -0.63 -36.89
CA ARG A 614 -3.01 -1.59 -35.77
C ARG A 614 -1.93 -2.64 -35.91
N GLN A 615 -1.25 -2.94 -34.80
CA GLN A 615 -0.28 -4.03 -34.72
C GLN A 615 -0.54 -4.91 -33.50
N GLY A 616 -0.12 -6.18 -33.58
CA GLY A 616 -0.20 -7.13 -32.48
C GLY A 616 -1.64 -7.40 -32.00
N SER A 617 -1.90 -7.21 -30.71
CA SER A 617 -3.21 -7.46 -30.09
C SER A 617 -4.30 -6.44 -30.38
N ALA A 618 -4.02 -5.36 -31.13
CA ALA A 618 -5.02 -4.34 -31.45
C ALA A 618 -6.08 -4.88 -32.43
N SER A 619 -7.34 -4.92 -32.00
CA SER A 619 -8.46 -5.47 -32.78
C SER A 619 -9.56 -4.44 -33.02
N LEU A 620 -10.08 -4.41 -34.25
CA LEU A 620 -11.22 -3.57 -34.63
C LEU A 620 -12.54 -4.31 -34.32
N ASN A 621 -13.47 -3.61 -33.68
CA ASN A 621 -14.82 -4.10 -33.42
C ASN A 621 -15.80 -3.61 -34.49
N GLU A 622 -16.98 -4.24 -34.57
CA GLU A 622 -18.03 -3.90 -35.55
C GLU A 622 -18.54 -2.46 -35.40
N ASP A 623 -18.50 -1.91 -34.18
CA ASP A 623 -18.89 -0.52 -33.88
C ASP A 623 -17.80 0.52 -34.25
N GLY A 624 -16.71 0.08 -34.90
CA GLY A 624 -15.59 0.93 -35.29
C GLY A 624 -14.61 1.25 -34.15
N SER A 625 -14.83 0.73 -32.95
CA SER A 625 -13.90 0.88 -31.83
C SER A 625 -12.70 -0.05 -31.94
N VAL A 626 -11.57 0.35 -31.39
CA VAL A 626 -10.39 -0.51 -31.23
C VAL A 626 -10.25 -0.96 -29.78
N GLU A 627 -10.02 -2.25 -29.59
CA GLU A 627 -9.74 -2.87 -28.29
C GLU A 627 -8.49 -3.74 -28.43
N PHE A 628 -7.57 -3.64 -27.48
CA PHE A 628 -6.42 -4.55 -27.40
C PHE A 628 -6.90 -5.86 -26.76
N LYS A 629 -6.90 -6.97 -27.51
CA LYS A 629 -7.37 -8.30 -27.05
C LYS A 629 -6.20 -9.27 -26.92
N GLY A 630 -6.00 -9.85 -25.73
CA GLY A 630 -4.97 -10.87 -25.53
C GLY A 630 -4.79 -11.33 -24.09
N GLU A 631 -3.88 -12.28 -23.90
CA GLU A 631 -3.55 -12.86 -22.61
C GLU A 631 -2.63 -11.95 -21.77
N LYS A 632 -2.76 -12.05 -20.45
CA LYS A 632 -2.00 -11.21 -19.51
C LYS A 632 -0.52 -11.57 -19.59
N GLY A 633 0.32 -10.60 -19.95
CA GLY A 633 1.79 -10.73 -19.93
C GLY A 633 2.41 -11.43 -21.14
N SER A 634 1.63 -11.70 -22.19
CA SER A 634 2.12 -12.40 -23.40
C SER A 634 1.72 -11.73 -24.72
N SER A 635 0.75 -10.81 -24.72
CA SER A 635 0.33 -10.08 -25.91
C SER A 635 0.76 -8.62 -25.82
N GLU A 636 1.37 -8.08 -26.86
CA GLU A 636 1.57 -6.64 -27.05
C GLU A 636 0.82 -6.20 -28.29
N GLY A 637 0.30 -4.98 -28.27
CA GLY A 637 -0.34 -4.38 -29.42
C GLY A 637 -0.19 -2.88 -29.39
N SER A 638 -0.25 -2.26 -30.57
CA SER A 638 -0.18 -0.81 -30.67
C SER A 638 -1.19 -0.28 -31.68
N VAL A 639 -1.62 0.95 -31.46
CA VAL A 639 -2.27 1.77 -32.47
C VAL A 639 -1.39 2.96 -32.77
N SER A 640 -1.18 3.24 -34.05
CA SER A 640 -0.40 4.37 -34.53
C SER A 640 -1.24 5.25 -35.45
N TRP A 641 -1.03 6.56 -35.35
CA TRP A 641 -1.64 7.55 -36.22
C TRP A 641 -0.70 8.73 -36.41
N LYS A 642 -0.92 9.50 -37.47
CA LYS A 642 -0.17 10.71 -37.75
C LYS A 642 -1.09 11.91 -37.61
N VAL A 643 -0.55 12.99 -37.09
CA VAL A 643 -1.26 14.26 -36.97
C VAL A 643 -0.41 15.39 -37.52
N ASN A 644 -1.02 16.37 -38.19
CA ASN A 644 -0.31 17.50 -38.74
C ASN A 644 -0.57 18.76 -37.93
N ILE A 645 0.48 19.27 -37.27
CA ILE A 645 0.36 20.33 -36.28
C ILE A 645 0.83 21.67 -36.87
N PRO A 646 0.00 22.73 -36.82
CA PRO A 646 0.32 24.01 -37.47
C PRO A 646 1.47 24.76 -36.78
N HIS A 647 1.60 24.63 -35.45
CA HIS A 647 2.61 25.32 -34.64
C HIS A 647 3.14 24.41 -33.54
N LYS A 648 4.43 24.52 -33.20
CA LYS A 648 4.95 23.84 -32.01
C LYS A 648 4.23 24.40 -30.77
N GLY A 649 3.79 23.53 -29.86
CA GLY A 649 3.14 23.98 -28.64
C GLY A 649 2.58 22.87 -27.77
N GLU A 650 1.90 23.30 -26.71
CA GLU A 650 1.13 22.45 -25.80
C GLU A 650 -0.26 22.20 -26.39
N TYR A 651 -0.62 20.93 -26.43
CA TYR A 651 -1.89 20.41 -26.91
C TYR A 651 -2.46 19.43 -25.91
N TYR A 652 -3.66 18.95 -26.20
CA TYR A 652 -4.30 17.91 -25.41
C TYR A 652 -4.66 16.73 -26.28
N LEU A 653 -4.27 15.54 -25.81
CA LEU A 653 -4.73 14.27 -26.30
C LEU A 653 -6.09 13.98 -25.65
N VAL A 654 -7.17 14.03 -26.43
CA VAL A 654 -8.53 13.72 -25.97
C VAL A 654 -8.88 12.32 -26.43
N VAL A 655 -8.92 11.37 -25.50
CA VAL A 655 -9.23 9.97 -25.79
C VAL A 655 -10.66 9.67 -25.39
N SER A 656 -11.48 9.27 -26.36
CA SER A 656 -12.85 8.81 -26.13
C SER A 656 -12.88 7.29 -26.05
N TYR A 657 -13.33 6.72 -24.92
CA TYR A 657 -13.44 5.27 -24.77
C TYR A 657 -14.55 4.86 -23.79
N ALA A 658 -14.89 3.56 -23.78
CA ALA A 658 -15.75 2.94 -22.78
C ALA A 658 -15.12 1.65 -22.25
N GLY A 659 -15.24 1.40 -20.94
CA GLY A 659 -14.85 0.13 -20.33
C GLY A 659 -14.43 0.26 -18.86
N GLY A 660 -14.65 -0.80 -18.10
CA GLY A 660 -14.28 -0.89 -16.68
C GLY A 660 -12.94 -1.57 -16.40
N ASN A 661 -12.14 -1.87 -17.42
CA ASN A 661 -10.90 -2.67 -17.29
C ASN A 661 -9.65 -1.92 -17.74
N PRO A 662 -9.38 -0.73 -17.16
CA PRO A 662 -8.28 0.11 -17.59
C PRO A 662 -6.91 -0.55 -17.42
N VAL A 663 -5.99 -0.18 -18.29
CA VAL A 663 -4.65 -0.79 -18.42
C VAL A 663 -3.72 0.31 -18.95
N PRO A 664 -2.47 0.40 -18.44
CA PRO A 664 -1.54 1.42 -18.89
C PRO A 664 -1.25 1.25 -20.37
N SER A 665 -1.19 2.36 -21.09
CA SER A 665 -0.59 2.42 -22.41
C SER A 665 0.62 3.34 -22.37
N TYR A 666 1.67 2.94 -23.06
CA TYR A 666 2.82 3.78 -23.33
C TYR A 666 2.48 4.69 -24.51
N LEU A 667 2.59 6.01 -24.31
CA LEU A 667 2.50 6.96 -25.40
C LEU A 667 3.90 7.22 -25.95
N TYR A 668 4.05 7.02 -27.25
CA TYR A 668 5.20 7.46 -28.01
C TYR A 668 4.81 8.60 -28.94
N ILE A 669 5.70 9.58 -29.09
CA ILE A 669 5.60 10.66 -30.07
C ILE A 669 6.94 10.68 -30.83
N ASN A 670 6.89 10.54 -32.15
CA ASN A 670 8.06 10.49 -33.03
C ASN A 670 9.10 9.45 -32.59
N GLY A 671 8.64 8.31 -32.09
CA GLY A 671 9.48 7.21 -31.59
C GLY A 671 10.00 7.38 -30.16
N GLU A 672 9.85 8.56 -29.55
CA GLU A 672 10.24 8.80 -28.16
C GLU A 672 9.08 8.45 -27.21
N LYS A 673 9.37 7.72 -26.13
CA LYS A 673 8.37 7.38 -25.10
C LYS A 673 8.12 8.59 -24.21
N ILE A 674 6.96 9.21 -24.36
CA ILE A 674 6.58 10.46 -23.67
C ILE A 674 5.87 10.19 -22.35
N SER A 675 5.10 9.11 -22.27
CA SER A 675 4.39 8.75 -21.04
C SER A 675 4.23 7.24 -20.93
N GLU A 676 4.39 6.72 -19.71
CA GLU A 676 4.10 5.32 -19.38
C GLU A 676 2.71 5.11 -18.79
N ASN A 677 1.97 6.21 -18.65
CA ASN A 677 0.79 6.31 -17.82
C ASN A 677 -0.40 6.87 -18.59
N ILE A 678 -0.42 6.72 -19.92
CA ILE A 678 -1.67 6.91 -20.69
C ILE A 678 -2.48 5.63 -20.56
N GLY A 679 -2.78 5.27 -19.31
CA GLY A 679 -3.71 4.21 -18.99
C GLY A 679 -5.10 4.80 -18.95
N TYR A 680 -5.96 4.39 -19.87
CA TYR A 680 -7.36 4.79 -19.89
C TYR A 680 -7.91 4.64 -18.47
N LEU A 681 -8.52 5.65 -17.89
CA LEU A 681 -9.27 5.61 -16.63
C LEU A 681 -10.50 4.68 -16.75
N ALA A 682 -11.02 4.14 -15.66
CA ALA A 682 -12.24 3.32 -15.73
C ALA A 682 -13.47 4.20 -16.05
N THR A 683 -14.36 3.72 -16.92
CA THR A 683 -15.73 4.25 -17.07
C THR A 683 -16.74 3.34 -16.37
N PHE A 684 -17.89 3.91 -15.97
CA PHE A 684 -18.97 3.17 -15.32
C PHE A 684 -20.11 2.88 -16.31
N GLY A 685 -20.65 1.66 -16.26
CA GLY A 685 -21.81 1.25 -17.04
C GLY A 685 -21.58 1.25 -18.56
N GLU A 686 -20.34 1.01 -19.02
CA GLU A 686 -19.95 1.04 -20.44
C GLU A 686 -20.31 2.36 -21.16
N LYS A 687 -20.51 3.45 -20.40
CA LYS A 687 -20.72 4.77 -20.96
C LYS A 687 -19.41 5.27 -21.56
N ARG A 688 -19.50 5.77 -22.79
CA ARG A 688 -18.41 6.49 -23.46
C ARG A 688 -18.11 7.77 -22.69
N ARG A 689 -16.84 8.04 -22.43
CA ARG A 689 -16.33 9.28 -21.83
C ARG A 689 -15.07 9.74 -22.54
N GLU A 690 -14.81 11.04 -22.47
CA GLU A 690 -13.58 11.65 -22.97
C GLU A 690 -12.63 11.95 -21.81
N PHE A 691 -11.35 11.64 -22.01
CA PHE A 691 -10.29 11.92 -21.05
C PHE A 691 -9.17 12.69 -21.72
N VAL A 692 -8.65 13.67 -20.99
CA VAL A 692 -7.83 14.74 -21.56
C VAL A 692 -6.43 14.69 -20.96
N PHE A 693 -5.41 14.43 -21.76
CA PHE A 693 -4.01 14.35 -21.31
C PHE A 693 -3.17 15.45 -21.98
N PRO A 694 -2.37 16.23 -21.25
CA PRO A 694 -1.49 17.23 -21.85
C PRO A 694 -0.37 16.55 -22.67
N VAL A 695 -0.06 17.10 -23.84
CA VAL A 695 1.02 16.63 -24.72
C VAL A 695 1.71 17.81 -25.42
N ALA A 696 3.03 17.75 -25.53
CA ALA A 696 3.79 18.71 -26.32
C ALA A 696 4.03 18.16 -27.73
N LEU A 697 3.72 18.94 -28.77
CA LEU A 697 3.89 18.52 -30.17
C LEU A 697 4.76 19.50 -30.95
N ALA A 698 5.55 18.96 -31.89
CA ALA A 698 6.35 19.76 -32.82
C ALA A 698 5.48 20.30 -33.97
N LYS A 699 5.95 21.33 -34.67
CA LYS A 699 5.31 21.78 -35.91
C LYS A 699 5.50 20.73 -37.01
N GLY A 700 4.45 20.48 -37.80
CA GLY A 700 4.45 19.53 -38.91
C GLY A 700 3.86 18.17 -38.52
N THR A 701 4.20 17.14 -39.27
CA THR A 701 3.72 15.77 -39.02
C THR A 701 4.37 15.20 -37.76
N ASN A 702 3.54 14.80 -36.80
CA ASN A 702 3.95 14.02 -35.64
C ASN A 702 3.36 12.61 -35.78
N GLU A 703 4.17 11.59 -35.51
CA GLU A 703 3.72 10.20 -35.42
C GLU A 703 3.45 9.86 -33.96
N LEU A 704 2.21 9.51 -33.65
CA LEU A 704 1.81 9.09 -32.31
C LEU A 704 1.54 7.61 -32.31
N ARG A 705 1.94 6.95 -31.24
CA ARG A 705 1.69 5.52 -31.02
C ARG A 705 1.29 5.28 -29.58
N LEU A 706 0.17 4.61 -29.38
CA LEU A 706 -0.22 4.04 -28.10
C LEU A 706 0.11 2.56 -28.13
N GLU A 707 1.01 2.15 -27.25
CA GLU A 707 1.45 0.77 -27.10
C GLU A 707 0.90 0.20 -25.81
N HIS A 708 0.40 -1.02 -25.90
CA HIS A 708 -0.39 -1.63 -24.86
C HIS A 708 0.20 -2.99 -24.45
N PRO A 709 0.79 -3.10 -23.24
CA PRO A 709 1.31 -4.35 -22.71
C PRO A 709 0.19 -5.22 -22.14
N GLY A 710 -0.46 -6.01 -23.01
CA GLY A 710 -1.36 -7.13 -22.66
C GLY A 710 -2.71 -6.80 -22.00
N ARG A 711 -3.61 -7.81 -21.96
CA ARG A 711 -5.02 -7.78 -21.48
C ARG A 711 -6.01 -7.01 -22.38
N ARG A 712 -7.29 -7.39 -22.30
CA ARG A 712 -8.47 -6.65 -22.79
C ARG A 712 -8.52 -5.21 -22.25
N SER A 713 -8.30 -4.23 -23.11
CA SER A 713 -8.37 -2.80 -22.80
C SER A 713 -9.80 -2.27 -22.80
N ASN A 714 -9.95 -0.98 -22.50
CA ASN A 714 -11.18 -0.26 -22.84
C ASN A 714 -11.34 -0.17 -24.38
N ARG A 715 -12.57 0.01 -24.85
CA ARG A 715 -12.91 0.22 -26.26
C ARG A 715 -12.67 1.67 -26.65
N ILE A 716 -11.66 1.92 -27.47
CA ILE A 716 -11.27 3.25 -27.95
C ILE A 716 -12.10 3.60 -29.17
N TYR A 717 -12.73 4.77 -29.15
CA TYR A 717 -13.57 5.27 -30.23
C TYR A 717 -12.85 6.34 -31.05
N THR A 718 -12.26 7.33 -30.38
CA THR A 718 -11.52 8.41 -31.02
C THR A 718 -10.32 8.80 -30.18
N VAL A 719 -9.30 9.33 -30.84
CA VAL A 719 -8.17 10.00 -30.23
C VAL A 719 -7.96 11.32 -30.96
N ASN A 720 -8.26 12.42 -30.30
CA ASN A 720 -8.23 13.74 -30.90
C ASN A 720 -7.01 14.51 -30.37
N ILE A 721 -6.46 15.37 -31.21
CA ILE A 721 -5.58 16.44 -30.76
C ILE A 721 -6.42 17.71 -30.69
N ALA A 722 -6.47 18.29 -29.50
CA ALA A 722 -7.22 19.50 -29.24
C ALA A 722 -6.32 20.62 -28.70
N LYS A 723 -6.72 21.86 -28.99
CA LYS A 723 -6.15 23.05 -28.40
C LYS A 723 -7.14 23.62 -27.39
N GLU A 724 -6.60 24.10 -26.27
CA GLU A 724 -7.38 24.83 -25.29
C GLU A 724 -7.65 26.25 -25.77
N ILE A 725 -8.94 26.63 -25.76
CA ILE A 725 -9.36 28.01 -26.02
C ILE A 725 -9.21 28.77 -24.70
N LYS A 726 -8.37 29.81 -24.66
CA LYS A 726 -8.07 30.60 -23.45
C LYS A 726 -8.73 31.96 -23.46
#